data_AF-A0A0S4JDB4-F1
#
_entry.id   AF-A0A0S4JDB4-F1
#
_cell.length_a   1.000
_cell.length_b   1.000
_cell.length_c   1.000
_cell.angle_alpha   90.00
_cell.angle_beta   90.00
_cell.angle_gamma   90.00
#
_symmetry.space_group_name_H-M   'P 1'
#
loop_
_entity.id
_entity.type
_entity.pdbx_description
1 polymer ?
#
loop_
_entity_poly.entity_id
_entity_poly.type
_entity_poly.pdbx_seq_one_letter_code
_entity_poly.pdbx_strand_id
1 'polypeptide(L)'
;MEDIGVSATTIENLERDFQNVINDLGGEDNLERFRLEYEKLHRALKKSHESEKRLIKKCQELTQELMANAAKIQSAIKLSQGDHSTIEALKKEIEKAWKMVDTAHEKESRAKETIQQLKKEATTLQQLVEQGTALTQGHEMTLAELTEEKKELLREQDELLYKIEQLHKEIKENYEKVKKVELDLGNKQEDLKRVSDKYNTMKREYDREVKSHDRAESQCKELMSVLQLRNNELDVRRKGIEKLEASISALSAQVRDDEARKQQLINKLDSAEEQLKTTRKGYDEMLEIISELQTHIKEIDSEMKKQETKLVQLRHEELKSQKLRDQRFKECRRMIQNKDDLKKEHEMLERQVGNLKKQIDVMNKEERELEGTQKQMDKEHEYLKHKGEEEVKKQEKVTSLIDGEHRKHGDLEEALETEKNIGNNLKKTIKRLEMDREKYAEEASMATISYNKALEDVKIGVMAIDDFQKQIDDAASRLAEQQHMYEQVRTDRNLYSKKLIESQDEISELKQKFKIMDHQIDQLKEELGMKEKKYFEEQARQKAEKERLTKIRKQVNEYTALFEDAKKRTESSNQEIKQLTKVINQCDTELSEQQQQFLTVTNERDVLGTQLIRRNDELALLYEKIRIQQQTLSKGEVQYRDRLVDIRMLRLKIGELKRNVHMAQVRVKNIDDLSSHIVTLQRQLALERTKVQALSEELENPQNYSRWRTVKGERLSEEETVQKIQALQKRLIGKTEECVEKDIVIQEKEKLFIELKTILARQPGPEVAEQLNVYQQDLRKKNHTMKRMASELNMSSTHISEQKYEVERLNRELQDLKKKYFELRMDNQTLVDDRTQLGPEASAMHQQFRQTM
;
A
#
# COMPACT_ATOMS: atom_id res chain seq x y z
N MET A 1 -35.29 -1.95 -2.50
CA MET A 1 -36.37 -2.97 -2.41
C MET A 1 -35.94 -4.06 -1.43
N GLU A 2 -35.55 -3.70 -0.20
CA GLU A 2 -35.00 -4.69 0.75
C GLU A 2 -36.03 -5.27 1.72
N ASP A 3 -37.31 -4.90 1.60
CA ASP A 3 -38.30 -5.27 2.62
C ASP A 3 -39.64 -5.69 2.01
N ILE A 4 -39.64 -6.82 1.27
CA ILE A 4 -40.85 -7.39 0.64
C ILE A 4 -41.07 -8.84 1.14
N GLY A 5 -40.67 -9.17 2.37
CA GLY A 5 -40.90 -10.50 2.93
C GLY A 5 -40.92 -10.51 4.44
N VAL A 6 -41.64 -11.47 5.02
CA VAL A 6 -41.67 -11.70 6.46
C VAL A 6 -40.25 -11.99 6.97
N SER A 7 -39.77 -11.20 7.94
CA SER A 7 -38.38 -11.29 8.44
C SER A 7 -38.06 -12.69 8.95
N ALA A 8 -36.89 -13.23 8.60
CA ALA A 8 -36.45 -14.56 9.02
C ALA A 8 -36.52 -14.73 10.55
N THR A 9 -36.21 -13.67 11.31
CA THR A 9 -36.31 -13.65 12.78
C THR A 9 -37.75 -13.82 13.30
N THR A 10 -38.76 -13.34 12.57
CA THR A 10 -40.15 -13.49 13.00
C THR A 10 -40.65 -14.93 12.84
N ILE A 11 -40.14 -15.67 11.84
CA ILE A 11 -40.52 -17.07 11.62
C ILE A 11 -39.75 -18.02 12.54
N GLU A 12 -38.49 -17.73 12.84
CA GLU A 12 -37.75 -18.48 13.87
C GLU A 12 -38.41 -18.35 15.25
N ASN A 13 -38.93 -17.16 15.58
CA ASN A 13 -39.70 -16.97 16.81
C ASN A 13 -41.02 -17.76 16.80
N LEU A 14 -41.77 -17.74 15.69
CA LEU A 14 -43.02 -18.51 15.56
C LEU A 14 -42.78 -20.03 15.62
N GLU A 15 -41.67 -20.53 15.09
CA GLU A 15 -41.33 -21.96 15.13
C GLU A 15 -40.90 -22.39 16.55
N ARG A 16 -40.26 -21.50 17.32
CA ARG A 16 -39.99 -21.71 18.75
C ARG A 16 -41.27 -21.69 19.58
N ASP A 17 -42.17 -20.76 19.32
CA ASP A 17 -43.45 -20.67 20.03
C ASP A 17 -44.35 -21.88 19.71
N PHE A 18 -44.33 -22.37 18.47
CA PHE A 18 -45.00 -23.61 18.07
C PHE A 18 -44.47 -24.83 18.83
N GLN A 19 -43.15 -24.98 18.97
CA GLN A 19 -42.52 -26.07 19.73
C GLN A 19 -42.96 -26.05 21.20
N ASN A 20 -43.00 -24.86 21.82
CA ASN A 20 -43.46 -24.72 23.20
C ASN A 20 -44.93 -25.14 23.35
N VAL A 21 -45.80 -24.67 22.45
CA VAL A 21 -47.24 -25.00 22.48
C VAL A 21 -47.51 -26.49 22.24
N ILE A 22 -46.77 -27.15 21.33
CA ILE A 22 -46.90 -28.59 21.11
C ILE A 22 -46.44 -29.41 22.34
N ASN A 23 -45.37 -28.97 23.01
CA ASN A 23 -44.89 -29.61 24.23
C ASN A 23 -45.91 -29.49 25.37
N ASP A 24 -46.54 -28.32 25.53
CA ASP A 24 -47.58 -28.08 26.53
C ASP A 24 -48.87 -28.89 26.23
N LEU A 25 -49.22 -29.07 24.96
CA LEU A 25 -50.37 -29.87 24.51
C LEU A 25 -50.12 -31.39 24.52
N GLY A 26 -48.88 -31.84 24.80
CA GLY A 26 -48.50 -33.25 24.79
C GLY A 26 -48.99 -34.07 25.99
N GLY A 27 -49.50 -33.42 27.04
CA GLY A 27 -49.90 -34.06 28.31
C GLY A 27 -51.39 -34.37 28.47
N GLU A 28 -52.26 -33.88 27.58
CA GLU A 28 -53.72 -34.02 27.72
C GLU A 28 -54.37 -34.70 26.50
N ASP A 29 -54.83 -35.95 26.67
CA ASP A 29 -55.48 -36.74 25.60
C ASP A 29 -56.73 -36.06 25.00
N ASN A 30 -57.43 -35.24 25.78
CA ASN A 30 -58.62 -34.51 25.33
C ASN A 30 -58.32 -33.41 24.30
N LEU A 31 -57.06 -32.97 24.19
CA LEU A 31 -56.64 -31.88 23.30
C LEU A 31 -55.92 -32.37 22.03
N GLU A 32 -55.82 -33.69 21.82
CA GLU A 32 -55.08 -34.26 20.70
C GLU A 32 -55.65 -33.84 19.33
N ARG A 33 -56.98 -33.67 19.24
CA ARG A 33 -57.63 -33.15 18.03
C ARG A 33 -57.22 -31.70 17.73
N PHE A 34 -57.04 -30.87 18.76
CA PHE A 34 -56.57 -29.50 18.62
C PHE A 34 -55.08 -29.46 18.25
N ARG A 35 -54.26 -30.31 18.87
CA ARG A 35 -52.83 -30.48 18.52
C ARG A 35 -52.66 -30.82 17.03
N LEU A 36 -53.45 -31.77 16.52
CA LEU A 36 -53.41 -32.17 15.11
C LEU A 36 -53.82 -31.03 14.15
N GLU A 37 -54.85 -30.24 14.49
CA GLU A 37 -55.24 -29.09 13.66
C GLU A 37 -54.22 -27.94 13.75
N TYR A 38 -53.60 -27.73 14.92
CA TYR A 38 -52.54 -26.72 15.10
C TYR A 38 -51.26 -27.10 14.33
N GLU A 39 -50.85 -28.38 14.35
CA GLU A 39 -49.77 -28.89 13.52
C GLU A 39 -50.03 -28.75 12.02
N LYS A 40 -51.28 -28.98 11.58
CA LYS A 40 -51.68 -28.77 10.18
C LYS A 40 -51.55 -27.29 9.80
N LEU A 41 -51.98 -26.38 10.67
CA LEU A 41 -51.89 -24.94 10.46
C LEU A 41 -50.42 -24.49 10.36
N HIS A 42 -49.55 -24.95 11.26
CA HIS A 42 -48.12 -24.66 11.23
C HIS A 42 -47.44 -25.23 9.97
N ARG A 43 -47.79 -26.46 9.56
CA ARG A 43 -47.31 -27.03 8.29
C ARG A 43 -47.77 -26.20 7.08
N ALA A 44 -49.00 -25.71 7.07
CA ALA A 44 -49.51 -24.84 6.02
C ALA A 44 -48.78 -23.49 5.99
N LEU A 45 -48.52 -22.88 7.15
CA LEU A 45 -47.77 -21.62 7.29
C LEU A 45 -46.33 -21.79 6.79
N LYS A 46 -45.64 -22.85 7.22
CA LYS A 46 -44.27 -23.17 6.79
C LYS A 46 -44.19 -23.38 5.27
N LYS A 47 -45.14 -24.13 4.70
CA LYS A 47 -45.25 -24.33 3.25
C LYS A 47 -45.52 -23.01 2.51
N SER A 48 -46.36 -22.14 3.06
CA SER A 48 -46.63 -20.81 2.51
C SER A 48 -45.36 -19.96 2.50
N HIS A 49 -44.63 -19.90 3.61
CA HIS A 49 -43.39 -19.12 3.68
C HIS A 49 -42.29 -19.66 2.76
N GLU A 50 -42.13 -20.99 2.67
CA GLU A 50 -41.20 -21.59 1.70
C GLU A 50 -41.58 -21.29 0.24
N SER A 51 -42.87 -21.14 -0.05
CA SER A 51 -43.35 -20.74 -1.37
C SER A 51 -43.11 -19.25 -1.63
N GLU A 52 -43.32 -18.39 -0.64
CA GLU A 52 -43.02 -16.96 -0.66
C GLU A 52 -41.53 -16.72 -0.87
N LYS A 53 -40.65 -17.41 -0.13
CA LYS A 53 -39.19 -17.33 -0.28
C LYS A 53 -38.74 -17.74 -1.68
N ARG A 54 -39.36 -18.77 -2.27
CA ARG A 54 -39.12 -19.18 -3.66
C ARG A 54 -39.60 -18.13 -4.66
N LEU A 55 -40.77 -17.53 -4.44
CA LEU A 55 -41.30 -16.47 -5.29
C LEU A 55 -40.46 -15.20 -5.22
N ILE A 56 -40.03 -14.77 -4.04
CA ILE A 56 -39.15 -13.61 -3.86
C ILE A 56 -37.81 -13.86 -4.58
N LYS A 57 -37.22 -15.04 -4.39
CA LYS A 57 -35.99 -15.41 -5.13
C LYS A 57 -36.23 -15.38 -6.64
N LYS A 58 -37.37 -15.89 -7.11
CA LYS A 58 -37.70 -15.87 -8.54
C LYS A 58 -37.94 -14.44 -9.06
N CYS A 59 -38.55 -13.56 -8.28
CA CYS A 59 -38.70 -12.15 -8.61
C CYS A 59 -37.34 -11.44 -8.67
N GLN A 60 -36.41 -11.74 -7.76
CA GLN A 60 -35.06 -11.22 -7.79
C GLN A 60 -34.30 -11.68 -9.04
N GLU A 61 -34.37 -12.98 -9.37
CA GLU A 61 -33.81 -13.55 -10.60
C GLU A 61 -34.40 -12.88 -11.85
N LEU A 62 -35.72 -12.78 -11.94
CA LEU A 62 -36.40 -12.11 -13.07
C LEU A 62 -36.06 -10.63 -13.17
N THR A 63 -35.86 -9.94 -12.03
CA THR A 63 -35.44 -8.53 -12.01
C THR A 63 -34.01 -8.37 -12.49
N GLN A 64 -33.11 -9.27 -12.09
CA GLN A 64 -31.74 -9.32 -12.60
C GLN A 64 -31.71 -9.65 -14.10
N GLU A 65 -32.52 -10.58 -14.57
CA GLU A 65 -32.67 -10.89 -16.00
C GLU A 65 -33.23 -9.69 -16.78
N LEU A 66 -34.21 -8.97 -16.23
CA LEU A 66 -34.74 -7.73 -16.82
C LEU A 66 -33.67 -6.64 -16.92
N MET A 67 -32.88 -6.44 -15.86
CA MET A 67 -31.77 -5.48 -15.88
C MET A 67 -30.69 -5.88 -16.89
N ALA A 68 -30.34 -7.17 -16.96
CA ALA A 68 -29.38 -7.69 -17.93
C ALA A 68 -29.90 -7.54 -19.37
N ASN A 69 -31.18 -7.80 -19.62
CA ASN A 69 -31.79 -7.61 -20.93
C ASN A 69 -31.91 -6.13 -21.29
N ALA A 70 -32.22 -5.24 -20.34
CA ALA A 70 -32.21 -3.80 -20.56
C ALA A 70 -30.81 -3.29 -20.95
N ALA A 71 -29.77 -3.79 -20.28
CA ALA A 71 -28.38 -3.47 -20.63
C ALA A 71 -28.00 -3.99 -22.04
N LYS A 72 -28.41 -5.22 -22.39
CA LYS A 72 -28.23 -5.76 -23.74
C LYS A 72 -28.96 -4.93 -24.80
N ILE A 73 -30.19 -4.51 -24.53
CA ILE A 73 -30.97 -3.65 -25.44
C ILE A 73 -30.28 -2.29 -25.61
N GLN A 74 -29.80 -1.66 -24.54
CA GLN A 74 -29.03 -0.41 -24.65
C GLN A 74 -27.74 -0.60 -25.45
N SER A 75 -27.04 -1.72 -25.28
CA SER A 75 -25.86 -2.04 -26.08
C SER A 75 -26.22 -2.24 -27.56
N ALA A 76 -27.32 -2.92 -27.86
CA ALA A 76 -27.81 -3.12 -29.22
C ALA A 76 -28.24 -1.80 -29.89
N ILE A 77 -28.87 -0.89 -29.15
CA ILE A 77 -29.22 0.46 -29.63
C ILE A 77 -27.96 1.26 -29.95
N LYS A 78 -26.93 1.22 -29.10
CA LYS A 78 -25.65 1.90 -29.36
C LYS A 78 -24.92 1.33 -30.59
N LEU A 79 -24.92 0.01 -30.74
CA LEU A 79 -24.40 -0.65 -31.95
C LEU A 79 -25.18 -0.23 -33.19
N SER A 80 -26.51 -0.23 -33.14
CA SER A 80 -27.35 0.21 -34.26
C SER A 80 -27.16 1.69 -34.62
N GLN A 81 -26.87 2.56 -33.65
CA GLN A 81 -26.51 3.96 -33.90
C GLN A 81 -25.14 4.09 -34.58
N GLY A 82 -24.16 3.30 -34.14
CA GLY A 82 -22.86 3.18 -34.82
C GLY A 82 -23.03 2.69 -36.26
N ASP A 83 -23.79 1.63 -36.46
CA ASP A 83 -24.09 1.09 -37.78
C ASP A 83 -24.80 2.13 -38.66
N HIS A 84 -25.74 2.90 -38.13
CA HIS A 84 -26.39 3.99 -38.88
C HIS A 84 -25.39 5.02 -39.41
N SER A 85 -24.42 5.43 -38.57
CA SER A 85 -23.37 6.38 -38.98
C SER A 85 -22.45 5.81 -40.06
N THR A 86 -22.12 4.51 -39.98
CA THR A 86 -21.32 3.84 -41.02
C THR A 86 -22.11 3.65 -42.32
N ILE A 87 -23.40 3.32 -42.24
CA ILE A 87 -24.28 3.22 -43.40
C ILE A 87 -24.41 4.58 -44.09
N GLU A 88 -24.51 5.68 -43.34
CA GLU A 88 -24.60 7.03 -43.90
C GLU A 88 -23.27 7.47 -44.56
N ALA A 89 -22.13 7.09 -43.98
CA ALA A 89 -20.82 7.28 -44.60
C ALA A 89 -20.68 6.49 -45.90
N LEU A 90 -21.07 5.20 -45.89
CA LEU A 90 -21.06 4.35 -47.07
C LEU A 90 -22.03 4.84 -48.16
N LYS A 91 -23.20 5.37 -47.80
CA LYS A 91 -24.11 6.01 -48.76
C LYS A 91 -23.47 7.23 -49.43
N LYS A 92 -22.76 8.06 -48.67
CA LYS A 92 -22.01 9.21 -49.24
C LYS A 92 -20.85 8.77 -50.14
N GLU A 93 -20.18 7.67 -49.80
CA GLU A 93 -19.14 7.09 -50.67
C GLU A 93 -19.72 6.50 -51.95
N ILE A 94 -20.89 5.85 -51.88
CA ILE A 94 -21.62 5.36 -53.05
C ILE A 94 -22.04 6.53 -53.95
N GLU A 95 -22.58 7.61 -53.39
CA GLU A 95 -22.92 8.81 -54.19
C GLU A 95 -21.68 9.44 -54.85
N LYS A 96 -20.53 9.46 -54.19
CA LYS A 96 -19.25 9.90 -54.79
C LYS A 96 -18.78 8.97 -55.90
N ALA A 97 -18.89 7.66 -55.70
CA ALA A 97 -18.54 6.66 -56.70
C ALA A 97 -19.44 6.76 -57.95
N TRP A 98 -20.75 6.95 -57.75
CA TRP A 98 -21.70 7.20 -58.83
C TRP A 98 -21.36 8.46 -59.62
N LYS A 99 -21.07 9.58 -58.95
CA LYS A 99 -20.60 10.80 -59.65
C LYS A 99 -19.29 10.58 -60.41
N MET A 100 -18.37 9.78 -59.88
CA MET A 100 -17.13 9.44 -60.60
C MET A 100 -17.41 8.59 -61.85
N VAL A 101 -18.33 7.63 -61.77
CA VAL A 101 -18.76 6.83 -62.92
C VAL A 101 -19.44 7.70 -63.97
N ASP A 102 -20.32 8.63 -63.59
CA ASP A 102 -20.96 9.56 -64.52
C ASP A 102 -19.91 10.43 -65.24
N THR A 103 -18.91 10.95 -64.52
CA THR A 103 -17.82 11.72 -65.15
C THR A 103 -16.92 10.89 -66.05
N ALA A 104 -16.75 9.60 -65.76
CA ALA A 104 -16.00 8.69 -66.62
C ALA A 104 -16.80 8.35 -67.89
N HIS A 105 -18.12 8.17 -67.76
CA HIS A 105 -19.01 7.88 -68.87
C HIS A 105 -19.14 9.08 -69.83
N GLU A 106 -19.21 10.31 -69.31
CA GLU A 106 -19.14 11.53 -70.15
C GLU A 106 -17.82 11.62 -70.94
N LYS A 107 -16.68 11.27 -70.32
CA LYS A 107 -15.38 11.24 -71.00
C LYS A 107 -15.32 10.17 -72.08
N GLU A 108 -15.88 8.99 -71.82
CA GLU A 108 -15.97 7.89 -72.79
C GLU A 108 -16.86 8.27 -73.98
N SER A 109 -17.98 8.95 -73.74
CA SER A 109 -18.88 9.42 -74.82
C SER A 109 -18.16 10.40 -75.75
N ARG A 110 -17.42 11.36 -75.19
CA ARG A 110 -16.59 12.30 -75.99
C ARG A 110 -15.49 11.61 -76.79
N ALA A 111 -14.89 10.55 -76.24
CA ALA A 111 -13.90 9.74 -76.94
C ALA A 111 -14.51 8.92 -78.10
N LYS A 112 -15.73 8.42 -77.94
CA LYS A 112 -16.47 7.70 -79.00
C LYS A 112 -16.86 8.62 -80.16
N GLU A 113 -17.28 9.85 -79.89
CA GLU A 113 -17.59 10.85 -80.92
C GLU A 113 -16.37 11.22 -81.77
N THR A 114 -15.20 11.39 -81.14
CA THR A 114 -13.94 11.68 -81.84
C THR A 114 -13.47 10.51 -82.72
N ILE A 115 -13.63 9.26 -82.25
CA ILE A 115 -13.33 8.08 -83.08
C ILE A 115 -14.24 7.98 -84.31
N GLN A 116 -15.52 8.34 -84.19
CA GLN A 116 -16.45 8.35 -85.33
C GLN A 116 -16.08 9.38 -86.39
N GLN A 117 -15.57 10.56 -85.99
CA GLN A 117 -15.10 11.58 -86.93
C GLN A 117 -13.89 11.08 -87.73
N LEU A 118 -12.90 10.49 -87.06
CA LEU A 118 -11.69 9.94 -87.71
C LEU A 118 -11.99 8.78 -88.67
N LYS A 119 -13.02 7.97 -88.39
CA LYS A 119 -13.44 6.90 -89.31
C LYS A 119 -14.07 7.42 -90.60
N LYS A 120 -14.80 8.53 -90.55
CA LYS A 120 -15.39 9.14 -91.76
C LYS A 120 -14.31 9.70 -92.69
N GLU A 121 -13.26 10.31 -92.14
CA GLU A 121 -12.12 10.83 -92.90
C GLU A 121 -11.32 9.71 -93.61
N ALA A 122 -11.19 8.54 -92.97
CA ALA A 122 -10.54 7.37 -93.59
C ALA A 122 -11.34 6.84 -94.79
N THR A 123 -12.67 6.80 -94.70
CA THR A 123 -13.52 6.30 -95.81
C THR A 123 -13.51 7.22 -97.03
N THR A 124 -13.38 8.54 -96.85
CA THR A 124 -13.30 9.50 -97.96
C THR A 124 -11.98 9.42 -98.73
N LEU A 125 -10.88 9.02 -98.06
CA LEU A 125 -9.59 8.84 -98.71
C LEU A 125 -9.51 7.53 -99.51
N GLN A 126 -10.27 6.51 -99.13
CA GLN A 126 -10.28 5.21 -99.81
C GLN A 126 -11.06 5.22 -101.14
N GLN A 127 -12.10 6.05 -101.26
CA GLN A 127 -12.91 6.15 -102.48
C GLN A 127 -12.21 6.86 -103.66
N LEU A 128 -11.12 7.61 -103.41
CA LEU A 128 -10.34 8.28 -104.44
C LEU A 128 -9.34 7.37 -105.17
N VAL A 129 -9.09 6.16 -104.66
CA VAL A 129 -8.04 5.24 -105.17
C VAL A 129 -8.61 4.18 -106.13
N GLU A 130 -9.91 3.93 -106.14
CA GLU A 130 -10.53 2.80 -106.88
C GLU A 130 -11.05 3.11 -108.29
N GLN A 131 -11.00 4.36 -108.79
CA GLN A 131 -11.53 4.74 -110.12
C GLN A 131 -10.47 4.91 -111.22
N GLY A 132 -9.64 3.89 -111.44
CA GLY A 132 -8.66 3.89 -112.54
C GLY A 132 -8.56 2.56 -113.29
N THR A 133 -9.04 2.56 -114.55
CA THR A 133 -8.68 1.69 -115.69
C THR A 133 -9.59 0.47 -116.06
N ALA A 134 -10.25 0.54 -117.24
CA ALA A 134 -10.60 -0.60 -118.12
C ALA A 134 -11.10 -0.14 -119.53
N LEU A 135 -10.74 -0.87 -120.61
CA LEU A 135 -11.14 -0.67 -122.03
C LEU A 135 -11.51 -2.02 -122.74
N THR A 136 -12.26 -1.90 -123.84
CA THR A 136 -13.12 -2.75 -124.76
C THR A 136 -12.52 -3.94 -125.56
N GLN A 137 -13.23 -5.09 -125.80
CA GLN A 137 -14.17 -5.55 -126.91
C GLN A 137 -13.62 -5.55 -128.37
N GLY A 138 -13.84 -6.48 -129.33
CA GLY A 138 -14.57 -7.76 -129.48
C GLY A 138 -14.90 -8.10 -130.98
N HIS A 139 -14.42 -9.27 -131.47
CA HIS A 139 -14.86 -10.24 -132.52
C HIS A 139 -15.49 -9.92 -133.90
N GLU A 140 -15.09 -10.72 -134.93
CA GLU A 140 -15.88 -11.22 -136.10
C GLU A 140 -15.10 -12.37 -136.81
N MET A 141 -15.14 -13.65 -136.41
CA MET A 141 -16.20 -14.67 -136.54
C MET A 141 -16.49 -15.18 -137.98
N THR A 142 -16.49 -16.51 -138.12
CA THR A 142 -17.39 -17.39 -138.92
C THR A 142 -16.88 -18.32 -140.02
N LEU A 143 -15.66 -18.17 -140.55
CA LEU A 143 -15.11 -19.21 -141.45
C LEU A 143 -13.64 -19.54 -141.24
N ALA A 144 -12.87 -18.57 -140.75
CA ALA A 144 -11.76 -18.87 -139.86
C ALA A 144 -12.28 -19.83 -138.79
N GLU A 145 -13.44 -19.57 -138.18
CA GLU A 145 -14.06 -20.32 -137.09
C GLU A 145 -14.01 -21.84 -137.07
N LEU A 146 -13.94 -22.59 -138.19
CA LEU A 146 -13.83 -24.06 -138.13
C LEU A 146 -12.37 -24.56 -138.14
N THR A 147 -11.48 -23.83 -138.80
CA THR A 147 -10.02 -24.04 -138.74
C THR A 147 -9.36 -23.29 -137.59
N GLU A 148 -9.94 -22.15 -137.20
CA GLU A 148 -9.84 -21.49 -135.92
C GLU A 148 -10.43 -22.51 -134.94
N GLU A 149 -11.67 -23.02 -134.94
CA GLU A 149 -12.13 -24.06 -133.98
C GLU A 149 -11.18 -25.25 -133.86
N LYS A 150 -10.53 -25.73 -134.92
CA LYS A 150 -9.50 -26.78 -134.76
C LYS A 150 -8.18 -26.25 -134.17
N LYS A 151 -7.74 -25.05 -134.56
CA LYS A 151 -6.60 -24.33 -133.95
C LYS A 151 -6.92 -23.74 -132.58
N GLU A 152 -8.18 -23.55 -132.25
CA GLU A 152 -8.80 -23.04 -131.03
C GLU A 152 -9.08 -24.23 -130.15
N LEU A 153 -9.40 -25.43 -130.67
CA LEU A 153 -9.39 -26.68 -129.90
C LEU A 153 -7.97 -27.16 -129.63
N LEU A 154 -7.01 -26.92 -130.53
CA LEU A 154 -5.58 -27.16 -130.29
C LEU A 154 -4.97 -26.08 -129.39
N ARG A 155 -5.34 -24.81 -129.57
CA ARG A 155 -5.01 -23.74 -128.61
C ARG A 155 -5.70 -23.98 -127.29
N GLU A 156 -6.94 -24.43 -127.25
CA GLU A 156 -7.65 -24.77 -126.01
C GLU A 156 -7.01 -26.01 -125.41
N GLN A 157 -6.55 -26.99 -126.19
CA GLN A 157 -5.78 -28.12 -125.67
C GLN A 157 -4.43 -27.66 -125.10
N ASP A 158 -3.70 -26.81 -125.80
CA ASP A 158 -2.42 -26.25 -125.35
C ASP A 158 -2.60 -25.25 -124.19
N GLU A 159 -3.69 -24.50 -124.16
CA GLU A 159 -4.10 -23.59 -123.10
C GLU A 159 -4.61 -24.37 -121.90
N LEU A 160 -5.33 -25.48 -122.08
CA LEU A 160 -5.74 -26.39 -121.03
C LEU A 160 -4.54 -27.17 -120.51
N LEU A 161 -3.58 -27.57 -121.35
CA LEU A 161 -2.31 -28.17 -120.92
C LEU A 161 -1.47 -27.15 -120.16
N TYR A 162 -1.39 -25.92 -120.63
CA TYR A 162 -0.73 -24.81 -119.95
C TYR A 162 -1.46 -24.46 -118.64
N LYS A 163 -2.80 -24.48 -118.62
CA LYS A 163 -3.63 -24.32 -117.42
C LYS A 163 -3.39 -25.47 -116.46
N ILE A 164 -3.26 -26.70 -116.95
CA ILE A 164 -2.94 -27.89 -116.15
C ILE A 164 -1.53 -27.79 -115.59
N GLU A 165 -0.54 -27.30 -116.35
CA GLU A 165 0.81 -27.03 -115.85
C GLU A 165 0.81 -25.90 -114.81
N GLN A 166 0.07 -24.82 -115.05
CA GLN A 166 -0.12 -23.74 -114.08
C GLN A 166 -0.81 -24.25 -112.82
N LEU A 167 -1.89 -25.01 -112.95
CA LEU A 167 -2.62 -25.62 -111.83
C LEU A 167 -1.75 -26.65 -111.11
N HIS A 168 -0.92 -27.44 -111.79
CA HIS A 168 0.04 -28.33 -111.14
C HIS A 168 1.13 -27.56 -110.39
N LYS A 169 1.61 -26.45 -110.97
CA LYS A 169 2.56 -25.56 -110.31
C LYS A 169 1.92 -24.90 -109.09
N GLU A 170 0.69 -24.42 -109.19
CA GLU A 170 -0.09 -23.86 -108.09
C GLU A 170 -0.39 -24.92 -107.02
N ILE A 171 -0.74 -26.15 -107.39
CA ILE A 171 -0.93 -27.27 -106.46
C ILE A 171 0.38 -27.58 -105.74
N LYS A 172 1.51 -27.60 -106.44
CA LYS A 172 2.82 -27.83 -105.84
C LYS A 172 3.22 -26.69 -104.89
N GLU A 173 3.04 -25.43 -105.31
CA GLU A 173 3.28 -24.26 -104.48
C GLU A 173 2.35 -24.24 -103.25
N ASN A 174 1.08 -24.61 -103.42
CA ASN A 174 0.12 -24.71 -102.34
C ASN A 174 0.44 -25.88 -101.41
N TYR A 175 0.91 -27.01 -101.93
CA TYR A 175 1.37 -28.13 -101.11
C TYR A 175 2.61 -27.76 -100.28
N GLU A 176 3.56 -27.03 -100.86
CA GLU A 176 4.72 -26.50 -100.13
C GLU A 176 4.31 -25.45 -99.09
N LYS A 177 3.32 -24.59 -99.40
CA LYS A 177 2.74 -23.64 -98.43
C LYS A 177 2.03 -24.37 -97.29
N VAL A 178 1.21 -25.38 -97.58
CA VAL A 178 0.51 -26.20 -96.57
C VAL A 178 1.52 -26.89 -95.67
N LYS A 179 2.56 -27.52 -96.23
CA LYS A 179 3.60 -28.17 -95.44
C LYS A 179 4.37 -27.20 -94.54
N LYS A 180 4.63 -25.97 -95.01
CA LYS A 180 5.23 -24.90 -94.18
C LYS A 180 4.28 -24.47 -93.06
N VAL A 181 3.01 -24.27 -93.36
CA VAL A 181 1.99 -23.88 -92.36
C VAL A 181 1.77 -25.00 -91.33
N GLU A 182 1.78 -26.27 -91.72
CA GLU A 182 1.69 -27.42 -90.80
C GLU A 182 2.89 -27.48 -89.87
N LEU A 183 4.10 -27.25 -90.39
CA LEU A 183 5.32 -27.18 -89.58
C LEU A 183 5.28 -25.99 -88.61
N ASP A 184 4.87 -24.82 -89.09
CA ASP A 184 4.73 -23.63 -88.26
C ASP A 184 3.63 -23.81 -87.20
N LEU A 185 2.51 -24.45 -87.54
CA LEU A 185 1.45 -24.78 -86.59
C LEU A 185 1.96 -25.73 -85.51
N GLY A 186 2.74 -26.75 -85.88
CA GLY A 186 3.40 -27.65 -84.93
C GLY A 186 4.35 -26.90 -83.98
N ASN A 187 5.20 -26.03 -84.52
CA ASN A 187 6.10 -25.20 -83.72
C ASN A 187 5.33 -24.26 -82.78
N LYS A 188 4.24 -23.64 -83.25
CA LYS A 188 3.38 -22.79 -82.43
C LYS A 188 2.62 -23.57 -81.35
N GLN A 189 2.22 -24.80 -81.62
CA GLN A 189 1.63 -25.69 -80.61
C GLN A 189 2.63 -26.07 -79.53
N GLU A 190 3.89 -26.33 -79.88
CA GLU A 190 4.97 -26.57 -78.91
C GLU A 190 5.28 -25.32 -78.09
N ASP A 191 5.37 -24.16 -78.71
CA ASP A 191 5.56 -22.88 -78.02
C ASP A 191 4.40 -22.60 -77.05
N LEU A 192 3.17 -22.86 -77.47
CA LEU A 192 1.98 -22.66 -76.64
C LEU A 192 1.96 -23.63 -75.44
N LYS A 193 2.41 -24.88 -75.62
CA LYS A 193 2.65 -25.81 -74.50
C LYS A 193 3.73 -25.29 -73.56
N ARG A 194 4.87 -24.83 -74.07
CA ARG A 194 5.95 -24.26 -73.24
C ARG A 194 5.50 -23.03 -72.45
N VAL A 195 4.71 -22.15 -73.06
CA VAL A 195 4.14 -20.98 -72.38
C VAL A 195 3.10 -21.39 -71.35
N SER A 196 2.25 -22.38 -71.66
CA SER A 196 1.29 -22.94 -70.71
C SER A 196 1.97 -23.57 -69.49
N ASP A 197 3.03 -24.36 -69.70
CA ASP A 197 3.81 -24.95 -68.62
C ASP A 197 4.48 -23.89 -67.74
N LYS A 198 5.09 -22.85 -68.37
CA LYS A 198 5.66 -21.71 -67.64
C LYS A 198 4.60 -20.93 -66.85
N TYR A 199 3.41 -20.74 -67.42
CA TYR A 199 2.30 -20.09 -66.73
C TYR A 199 1.86 -20.92 -65.51
N ASN A 200 1.76 -22.24 -65.67
CA ASN A 200 1.39 -23.14 -64.56
C ASN A 200 2.45 -23.18 -63.47
N THR A 201 3.74 -23.12 -63.79
CA THR A 201 4.80 -23.01 -62.78
C THR A 201 4.75 -21.66 -62.06
N MET A 202 4.63 -20.54 -62.79
CA MET A 202 4.49 -19.21 -62.20
C MET A 202 3.24 -19.09 -61.31
N LYS A 203 2.12 -19.70 -61.73
CA LYS A 203 0.88 -19.72 -60.94
C LYS A 203 1.07 -20.50 -59.63
N ARG A 204 1.75 -21.65 -59.66
CA ARG A 204 2.06 -22.42 -58.44
C ARG A 204 3.02 -21.67 -57.51
N GLU A 205 3.98 -20.93 -58.06
CA GLU A 205 4.88 -20.07 -57.29
C GLU A 205 4.11 -18.90 -56.65
N TYR A 206 3.25 -18.23 -57.41
CA TYR A 206 2.36 -17.20 -56.91
C TYR A 206 1.45 -17.70 -55.78
N ASP A 207 0.79 -18.85 -55.97
CA ASP A 207 -0.10 -19.43 -54.94
C ASP A 207 0.67 -19.82 -53.66
N ARG A 208 1.94 -20.24 -53.79
CA ARG A 208 2.81 -20.50 -52.63
C ARG A 208 3.19 -19.21 -51.92
N GLU A 209 3.49 -18.16 -52.68
CA GLU A 209 3.88 -16.86 -52.13
C GLU A 209 2.71 -16.20 -51.40
N VAL A 210 1.50 -16.24 -51.96
CA VAL A 210 0.28 -15.77 -51.30
C VAL A 210 0.05 -16.51 -49.99
N LYS A 211 0.16 -17.85 -49.97
CA LYS A 211 0.04 -18.63 -48.71
C LYS A 211 1.18 -18.37 -47.72
N SER A 212 2.35 -17.97 -48.19
CA SER A 212 3.46 -17.56 -47.32
C SER A 212 3.16 -16.19 -46.70
N HIS A 213 2.71 -15.24 -47.52
CA HIS A 213 2.28 -13.91 -47.12
C HIS A 213 1.13 -13.97 -46.11
N ASP A 214 0.07 -14.75 -46.35
CA ASP A 214 -1.07 -14.88 -45.42
C ASP A 214 -0.65 -15.43 -44.05
N ARG A 215 0.31 -16.37 -44.03
CA ARG A 215 0.89 -16.90 -42.79
C ARG A 215 1.71 -15.84 -42.06
N ALA A 216 2.55 -15.10 -42.78
CA ALA A 216 3.34 -14.01 -42.21
C ALA A 216 2.43 -12.88 -41.69
N GLU A 217 1.38 -12.52 -42.42
CA GLU A 217 0.42 -11.48 -42.02
C GLU A 217 -0.37 -11.91 -40.76
N SER A 218 -0.77 -13.19 -40.68
CA SER A 218 -1.41 -13.74 -39.48
C SER A 218 -0.48 -13.71 -38.27
N GLN A 219 0.78 -14.11 -38.44
CA GLN A 219 1.81 -14.04 -37.40
C GLN A 219 2.10 -12.59 -36.97
N CYS A 220 2.15 -11.65 -37.91
CA CYS A 220 2.31 -10.23 -37.61
C CYS A 220 1.13 -9.69 -36.80
N LYS A 221 -0.11 -10.03 -37.16
CA LYS A 221 -1.32 -9.63 -36.40
C LYS A 221 -1.30 -10.19 -34.98
N GLU A 222 -0.92 -11.45 -34.82
CA GLU A 222 -0.80 -12.09 -33.50
C GLU A 222 0.30 -11.43 -32.65
N LEU A 223 1.48 -11.21 -33.22
CA LEU A 223 2.58 -10.49 -32.56
C LEU A 223 2.19 -9.05 -32.19
N MET A 224 1.44 -8.36 -33.04
CA MET A 224 0.98 -7.00 -32.79
C MET A 224 -0.05 -6.95 -31.65
N SER A 225 -0.92 -7.97 -31.54
CA SER A 225 -1.83 -8.14 -30.40
C SER A 225 -1.07 -8.42 -29.10
N VAL A 226 -0.06 -9.30 -29.13
CA VAL A 226 0.79 -9.59 -27.98
C VAL A 226 1.58 -8.34 -27.55
N LEU A 227 2.11 -7.57 -28.51
CA LEU A 227 2.81 -6.31 -28.23
C LEU A 227 1.88 -5.27 -27.61
N GLN A 228 0.64 -5.13 -28.11
CA GLN A 228 -0.35 -4.23 -27.49
C GLN A 228 -0.66 -4.66 -26.05
N LEU A 229 -0.83 -5.95 -25.81
CA LEU A 229 -1.13 -6.48 -24.48
C LEU A 229 0.04 -6.25 -23.51
N ARG A 230 1.28 -6.49 -23.96
CA ARG A 230 2.50 -6.17 -23.19
C ARG A 230 2.69 -4.67 -22.97
N ASN A 231 2.35 -3.83 -23.94
CA ASN A 231 2.45 -2.38 -23.78
C ASN A 231 1.43 -1.87 -22.75
N ASN A 232 0.20 -2.40 -22.75
CA ASN A 232 -0.80 -2.10 -21.74
C ASN A 232 -0.34 -2.55 -20.34
N GLU A 233 0.25 -3.74 -20.22
CA GLU A 233 0.84 -4.20 -18.95
C GLU A 233 1.98 -3.30 -18.48
N LEU A 234 2.86 -2.85 -19.39
CA LEU A 234 3.94 -1.92 -19.09
C LEU A 234 3.42 -0.56 -18.62
N ASP A 235 2.35 -0.03 -19.22
CA ASP A 235 1.72 1.22 -18.79
C ASP A 235 1.08 1.08 -17.41
N VAL A 236 0.43 -0.04 -17.12
CA VAL A 236 -0.10 -0.33 -15.76
C VAL A 236 1.05 -0.42 -14.76
N ARG A 237 2.15 -1.09 -15.11
CA ARG A 237 3.35 -1.19 -14.27
C ARG A 237 4.00 0.19 -14.03
N ARG A 238 4.13 1.02 -15.06
CA ARG A 238 4.67 2.40 -14.96
C ARG A 238 3.80 3.27 -14.04
N LYS A 239 2.48 3.26 -14.22
CA LYS A 239 1.56 3.96 -13.31
C LYS A 239 1.63 3.43 -11.87
N GLY A 240 1.90 2.13 -11.70
CA GLY A 240 2.15 1.53 -10.39
C GLY A 240 3.44 2.04 -9.75
N ILE A 241 4.53 2.12 -10.52
CA ILE A 241 5.82 2.66 -10.08
C ILE A 241 5.68 4.13 -9.69
N GLU A 242 5.05 4.98 -10.51
CA GLU A 242 4.82 6.39 -10.19
C GLU A 242 4.05 6.59 -8.87
N LYS A 243 3.03 5.76 -8.61
CA LYS A 243 2.29 5.79 -7.35
C LYS A 243 3.14 5.37 -6.15
N LEU A 244 4.00 4.37 -6.34
CA LEU A 244 4.92 3.91 -5.29
C LEU A 244 5.99 4.98 -5.02
N GLU A 245 6.55 5.61 -6.06
CA GLU A 245 7.51 6.71 -5.92
C GLU A 245 6.89 7.92 -5.21
N ALA A 246 5.64 8.28 -5.54
CA ALA A 246 4.91 9.32 -4.83
C ALA A 246 4.67 8.97 -3.36
N SER A 247 4.35 7.71 -3.07
CA SER A 247 4.16 7.22 -1.69
C SER A 247 5.47 7.22 -0.91
N ILE A 248 6.58 6.77 -1.51
CA ILE A 248 7.92 6.81 -0.93
C ILE A 248 8.33 8.26 -0.63
N SER A 249 8.09 9.18 -1.57
CA SER A 249 8.36 10.60 -1.38
C SER A 249 7.57 11.17 -0.19
N ALA A 250 6.26 10.88 -0.11
CA ALA A 250 5.42 11.32 1.00
C ALA A 250 5.86 10.73 2.36
N LEU A 251 6.18 9.44 2.41
CA LEU A 251 6.72 8.78 3.61
C LEU A 251 8.08 9.36 4.01
N SER A 252 8.96 9.64 3.05
CA SER A 252 10.27 10.24 3.33
C SER A 252 10.14 11.67 3.87
N ALA A 253 9.17 12.44 3.39
CA ALA A 253 8.86 13.76 3.92
C ALA A 253 8.30 13.66 5.35
N GLN A 254 7.42 12.70 5.61
CA GLN A 254 6.88 12.46 6.95
C GLN A 254 7.96 12.02 7.94
N VAL A 255 8.89 11.16 7.53
CA VAL A 255 10.04 10.76 8.37
C VAL A 255 10.91 11.97 8.75
N ARG A 256 11.20 12.87 7.79
CA ARG A 256 11.93 14.11 8.11
C ARG A 256 11.17 15.01 9.07
N ASP A 257 9.85 15.12 8.91
CA ASP A 257 9.00 15.94 9.77
C ASP A 257 8.96 15.37 11.21
N ASP A 258 8.88 14.04 11.33
CA ASP A 258 8.92 13.34 12.61
C ASP A 258 10.31 13.39 13.26
N GLU A 259 11.39 13.33 12.49
CA GLU A 259 12.77 13.56 12.97
C GLU A 259 12.95 14.98 13.50
N ALA A 260 12.42 15.98 12.79
CA ALA A 260 12.45 17.38 13.25
C ALA A 260 11.64 17.56 14.54
N ARG A 261 10.46 16.93 14.65
CA ARG A 261 9.66 16.94 15.89
C ARG A 261 10.37 16.24 17.04
N LYS A 262 11.01 15.08 16.78
CA LYS A 262 11.83 14.37 17.76
C LYS A 262 12.95 15.28 18.28
N GLN A 263 13.66 15.96 17.39
CA GLN A 263 14.73 16.88 17.79
C GLN A 263 14.20 18.06 18.63
N GLN A 264 13.04 18.62 18.26
CA GLN A 264 12.38 19.66 19.07
C GLN A 264 11.96 19.14 20.46
N LEU A 265 11.49 17.89 20.56
CA LEU A 265 11.12 17.27 21.82
C LEU A 265 12.35 16.98 22.69
N ILE A 266 13.46 16.54 22.10
CA ILE A 266 14.74 16.38 22.80
C ILE A 266 15.19 17.72 23.37
N ASN A 267 15.22 18.78 22.57
CA ASN A 267 15.61 20.11 23.05
C ASN A 267 14.70 20.62 24.19
N LYS A 268 13.40 20.31 24.14
CA LYS A 268 12.46 20.64 25.22
C LYS A 268 12.69 19.80 26.48
N LEU A 269 13.04 18.53 26.32
CA LEU A 269 13.39 17.64 27.43
C LEU A 269 14.66 18.15 28.13
N ASP A 270 15.71 18.47 27.35
CA ASP A 270 16.97 19.00 27.88
C ASP A 270 16.73 20.32 28.63
N SER A 271 15.92 21.22 28.07
CA SER A 271 15.50 22.45 28.74
C SER A 271 14.74 22.19 30.05
N ALA A 272 13.84 21.20 30.07
CA ALA A 272 13.08 20.86 31.26
C ALA A 272 13.97 20.19 32.33
N GLU A 273 14.93 19.35 31.92
CA GLU A 273 15.93 18.75 32.81
C GLU A 273 16.82 19.81 33.45
N GLU A 274 17.21 20.85 32.70
CA GLU A 274 18.01 21.96 33.22
C GLU A 274 17.21 22.84 34.20
N GLN A 275 15.91 23.06 33.93
CA GLN A 275 14.98 23.69 34.88
C GLN A 275 14.76 22.84 36.14
N LEU A 276 14.66 21.52 35.99
CA LEU A 276 14.56 20.58 37.13
C LEU A 276 15.83 20.58 37.98
N LYS A 277 17.00 20.68 37.34
CA LYS A 277 18.29 20.73 38.04
C LYS A 277 18.47 22.03 38.81
N THR A 278 18.04 23.16 38.25
CA THR A 278 18.07 24.47 38.94
C THR A 278 17.05 24.54 40.07
N THR A 279 15.83 24.05 39.88
CA THR A 279 14.83 23.96 40.96
C THR A 279 15.25 23.00 42.07
N ARG A 280 15.87 21.84 41.75
CA ARG A 280 16.46 20.95 42.75
C ARG A 280 17.55 21.64 43.58
N LYS A 281 18.48 22.35 42.93
CA LYS A 281 19.49 23.15 43.65
C LYS A 281 18.86 24.17 44.59
N GLY A 282 17.85 24.92 44.12
CA GLY A 282 17.13 25.85 44.99
C GLY A 282 16.37 25.17 46.14
N TYR A 283 15.89 23.95 45.93
CA TYR A 283 15.26 23.15 46.99
C TYR A 283 16.28 22.64 48.02
N ASP A 284 17.45 22.22 47.56
CA ASP A 284 18.56 21.78 48.43
C ASP A 284 19.09 22.97 49.26
N GLU A 285 19.25 24.15 48.65
CA GLU A 285 19.59 25.40 49.36
C GLU A 285 18.53 25.77 50.41
N MET A 286 17.24 25.65 50.08
CA MET A 286 16.15 25.85 51.04
C MET A 286 16.19 24.84 52.19
N LEU A 287 16.50 23.57 51.92
CA LEU A 287 16.65 22.55 52.95
C LEU A 287 17.83 22.84 53.88
N GLU A 288 18.94 23.35 53.35
CA GLU A 288 20.11 23.77 54.12
C GLU A 288 19.76 24.95 55.04
N ILE A 289 19.05 25.96 54.53
CA ILE A 289 18.52 27.08 55.33
C ILE A 289 17.55 26.59 56.41
N ILE A 290 16.65 25.65 56.09
CA ILE A 290 15.72 25.08 57.08
C ILE A 290 16.49 24.33 58.18
N SER A 291 17.53 23.57 57.82
CA SER A 291 18.42 22.90 58.77
C SER A 291 19.11 23.90 59.69
N GLU A 292 19.68 24.98 59.13
CA GLU A 292 20.30 26.05 59.90
C GLU A 292 19.30 26.71 60.86
N LEU A 293 18.10 27.07 60.37
CA LEU A 293 17.04 27.63 61.22
C LEU A 293 16.61 26.66 62.32
N GLN A 294 16.53 25.34 62.04
CA GLN A 294 16.24 24.33 63.06
C GLN A 294 17.34 24.22 64.11
N THR A 295 18.61 24.34 63.72
CA THR A 295 19.72 24.40 64.69
C THR A 295 19.63 25.65 65.55
N HIS A 296 19.30 26.79 64.96
CA HIS A 296 19.14 28.04 65.68
C HIS A 296 17.93 28.02 66.63
N ILE A 297 16.81 27.43 66.23
CA ILE A 297 15.66 27.21 67.11
C ILE A 297 16.04 26.31 68.30
N LYS A 298 16.81 25.24 68.07
CA LYS A 298 17.29 24.37 69.16
C LYS A 298 18.23 25.10 70.13
N GLU A 299 19.08 25.98 69.61
CA GLU A 299 19.96 26.82 70.44
C GLU A 299 19.14 27.78 71.30
N ILE A 300 18.16 28.48 70.70
CA ILE A 300 17.25 29.40 71.42
C ILE A 300 16.44 28.64 72.47
N ASP A 301 15.91 27.45 72.16
CA ASP A 301 15.19 26.61 73.11
C ASP A 301 16.09 26.15 74.28
N SER A 302 17.36 25.84 74.00
CA SER A 302 18.33 25.48 75.03
C SER A 302 18.63 26.67 75.96
N GLU A 303 18.67 27.88 75.42
CA GLU A 303 18.93 29.09 76.17
C GLU A 303 17.69 29.53 76.97
N MET A 304 16.49 29.39 76.41
CA MET A 304 15.23 29.54 77.11
C MET A 304 15.14 28.60 78.32
N LYS A 305 15.47 27.32 78.16
CA LYS A 305 15.51 26.35 79.28
C LYS A 305 16.51 26.75 80.37
N LYS A 306 17.69 27.26 79.99
CA LYS A 306 18.65 27.80 80.97
C LYS A 306 18.08 29.02 81.71
N GLN A 307 17.38 29.92 81.01
CA GLN A 307 16.75 31.07 81.66
C GLN A 307 15.58 30.67 82.56
N GLU A 308 14.76 29.70 82.16
CA GLU A 308 13.69 29.13 82.99
C GLU A 308 14.24 28.51 84.27
N THR A 309 15.32 27.72 84.18
CA THR A 309 15.96 27.15 85.39
C THR A 309 16.54 28.24 86.31
N LYS A 310 17.14 29.30 85.76
CA LYS A 310 17.58 30.47 86.54
C LYS A 310 16.41 31.20 87.19
N LEU A 311 15.28 31.37 86.48
CA LEU A 311 14.06 31.96 87.04
C LEU A 311 13.49 31.12 88.20
N VAL A 312 13.51 29.80 88.07
CA VAL A 312 13.10 28.89 89.16
C VAL A 312 14.03 29.02 90.37
N GLN A 313 15.34 29.10 90.15
CA GLN A 313 16.33 29.33 91.22
C GLN A 313 16.09 30.67 91.92
N LEU A 314 15.90 31.77 91.16
CA LEU A 314 15.60 33.09 91.70
C LEU A 314 14.29 33.11 92.49
N ARG A 315 13.23 32.44 92.00
CA ARG A 315 11.96 32.29 92.75
C ARG A 315 12.16 31.51 94.05
N HIS A 316 13.04 30.51 94.06
CA HIS A 316 13.35 29.75 95.27
C HIS A 316 14.15 30.59 96.29
N GLU A 317 15.06 31.44 95.83
CA GLU A 317 15.79 32.41 96.66
C GLU A 317 14.88 33.52 97.20
N GLU A 318 13.92 33.99 96.39
CA GLU A 318 12.88 34.92 96.80
C GLU A 318 12.01 34.32 97.91
N LEU A 319 11.57 33.06 97.75
CA LEU A 319 10.79 32.34 98.76
C LEU A 319 11.59 32.15 100.07
N LYS A 320 12.88 31.84 99.99
CA LYS A 320 13.77 31.78 101.17
C LYS A 320 13.88 33.14 101.85
N SER A 321 14.06 34.21 101.07
CA SER A 321 14.12 35.58 101.58
C SER A 321 12.80 36.01 102.22
N GLN A 322 11.66 35.60 101.66
CA GLN A 322 10.34 35.86 102.22
C GLN A 322 10.12 35.12 103.55
N LYS A 323 10.51 33.84 103.64
CA LYS A 323 10.49 33.10 104.92
C LYS A 323 11.39 33.75 105.98
N LEU A 324 12.55 34.26 105.59
CA LEU A 324 13.45 34.97 106.50
C LEU A 324 12.82 36.30 106.96
N ARG A 325 12.20 37.06 106.05
CA ARG A 325 11.43 38.27 106.38
C ARG A 325 10.29 37.97 107.36
N ASP A 326 9.54 36.90 107.15
CA ASP A 326 8.45 36.50 108.05
C ASP A 326 8.95 36.08 109.44
N GLN A 327 10.10 35.40 109.51
CA GLN A 327 10.76 35.09 110.77
C GLN A 327 11.21 36.36 111.51
N ARG A 328 11.82 37.32 110.80
CA ARG A 328 12.18 38.63 111.38
C ARG A 328 10.96 39.43 111.84
N PHE A 329 9.85 39.38 111.10
CA PHE A 329 8.60 40.00 111.51
C PHE A 329 8.02 39.38 112.80
N LYS A 330 8.11 38.05 112.96
CA LYS A 330 7.72 37.36 114.19
C LYS A 330 8.62 37.74 115.37
N GLU A 331 9.93 37.83 115.15
CA GLU A 331 10.89 38.31 116.17
C GLU A 331 10.58 39.76 116.57
N CYS A 332 10.32 40.66 115.62
CA CYS A 332 9.91 42.03 115.90
C CYS A 332 8.60 42.09 116.70
N ARG A 333 7.59 41.29 116.37
CA ARG A 333 6.35 41.21 117.19
C ARG A 333 6.65 40.74 118.61
N ARG A 334 7.52 39.74 118.80
CA ARG A 334 7.93 39.27 120.14
C ARG A 334 8.64 40.39 120.92
N MET A 335 9.50 41.17 120.27
CA MET A 335 10.17 42.32 120.89
C MET A 335 9.20 43.44 121.26
N ILE A 336 8.16 43.68 120.44
CA ILE A 336 7.08 44.64 120.75
C ILE A 336 6.27 44.14 121.96
N GLN A 337 5.90 42.85 121.99
CA GLN A 337 5.19 42.24 123.12
C GLN A 337 6.01 42.38 124.41
N ASN A 338 7.31 42.04 124.38
CA ASN A 338 8.21 42.21 125.52
C ASN A 338 8.32 43.68 125.97
N LYS A 339 8.32 44.63 125.03
CA LYS A 339 8.31 46.07 125.34
C LYS A 339 7.02 46.48 126.04
N ASP A 340 5.87 45.97 125.61
CA ASP A 340 4.59 46.28 126.24
C ASP A 340 4.44 45.61 127.61
N ASP A 341 5.00 44.42 127.80
CA ASP A 341 5.05 43.76 129.10
C ASP A 341 6.00 44.50 130.07
N LEU A 342 7.16 44.95 129.60
CA LEU A 342 8.05 45.84 130.38
C LEU A 342 7.39 47.18 130.73
N LYS A 343 6.55 47.74 129.85
CA LYS A 343 5.77 48.94 130.18
C LYS A 343 4.75 48.67 131.28
N LYS A 344 4.07 47.53 131.27
CA LYS A 344 3.15 47.14 132.35
C LYS A 344 3.88 46.94 133.67
N GLU A 345 5.08 46.35 133.63
CA GLU A 345 5.96 46.25 134.81
C GLU A 345 6.39 47.65 135.29
N HIS A 346 6.70 48.57 134.37
CA HIS A 346 7.04 49.95 134.72
C HIS A 346 5.86 50.69 135.38
N GLU A 347 4.65 50.57 134.85
CA GLU A 347 3.43 51.12 135.46
C GLU A 347 3.14 50.49 136.83
N MET A 348 3.45 49.20 137.01
CA MET A 348 3.32 48.52 138.31
C MET A 348 4.35 49.05 139.32
N LEU A 349 5.60 49.26 138.88
CA LEU A 349 6.66 49.87 139.68
C LEU A 349 6.34 51.34 140.02
N GLU A 350 5.75 52.10 139.10
CA GLU A 350 5.27 53.46 139.39
C GLU A 350 4.16 53.47 140.44
N ARG A 351 3.24 52.50 140.43
CA ARG A 351 2.25 52.33 141.51
C ARG A 351 2.92 51.96 142.84
N GLN A 352 3.96 51.13 142.82
CA GLN A 352 4.74 50.81 144.03
C GLN A 352 5.50 52.03 144.56
N VAL A 353 6.08 52.85 143.68
CA VAL A 353 6.69 54.15 144.03
C VAL A 353 5.66 55.12 144.59
N GLY A 354 4.44 55.14 144.04
CA GLY A 354 3.32 55.93 144.57
C GLY A 354 2.88 55.50 145.98
N ASN A 355 2.90 54.21 146.27
CA ASN A 355 2.60 53.68 147.60
C ASN A 355 3.72 53.95 148.61
N LEU A 356 4.99 53.89 148.19
CA LEU A 356 6.14 54.28 149.01
C LEU A 356 6.18 55.79 149.30
N LYS A 357 5.78 56.64 148.33
CA LYS A 357 5.60 58.09 148.56
C LYS A 357 4.51 58.40 149.58
N LYS A 358 3.40 57.64 149.59
CA LYS A 358 2.36 57.76 150.63
C LYS A 358 2.81 57.28 152.02
N GLN A 359 3.74 56.33 152.11
CA GLN A 359 4.37 55.95 153.39
C GLN A 359 5.34 57.02 153.90
N ILE A 360 6.06 57.72 153.01
CA ILE A 360 6.92 58.86 153.36
C ILE A 360 6.10 60.06 153.87
N ASP A 361 4.92 60.33 153.30
CA ASP A 361 4.03 61.40 153.78
C ASP A 361 3.39 61.10 155.15
N VAL A 362 3.26 59.82 155.52
CA VAL A 362 2.82 59.40 156.86
C VAL A 362 3.96 59.54 157.87
N MET A 363 5.20 59.15 157.53
CA MET A 363 6.36 59.36 158.42
C MET A 363 6.71 60.86 158.59
N ASN A 364 6.51 61.70 157.57
CA ASN A 364 6.67 63.16 157.68
C ASN A 364 5.56 63.84 158.51
N LYS A 365 4.43 63.16 158.75
CA LYS A 365 3.40 63.60 159.72
C LYS A 365 3.78 63.21 161.14
N GLU A 366 4.44 62.06 161.34
CA GLU A 366 4.97 61.62 162.63
C GLU A 366 6.18 62.45 163.09
N GLU A 367 6.98 62.99 162.16
CA GLU A 367 8.10 63.91 162.48
C GLU A 367 7.63 65.32 162.93
N ARG A 368 6.43 65.76 162.52
CA ARG A 368 5.83 67.03 162.97
C ARG A 368 5.08 66.93 164.30
N GLU A 369 4.78 65.72 164.76
CA GLU A 369 4.12 65.47 166.06
C GLU A 369 5.13 65.39 167.23
N LEU A 370 6.44 65.50 166.97
CA LEU A 370 7.50 65.48 168.00
C LEU A 370 8.13 66.85 168.35
N GLU A 371 7.71 67.95 167.72
CA GLU A 371 8.01 69.33 168.16
C GLU A 371 6.85 69.99 168.95
N GLY A 372 5.80 69.21 169.26
CA GLY A 372 4.59 69.62 169.98
C GLY A 372 4.44 69.10 171.41
N THR A 373 5.51 68.61 172.05
CA THR A 373 5.46 68.06 173.42
C THR A 373 6.38 68.78 174.40
N GLN A 374 6.30 70.12 174.45
CA GLN A 374 6.68 70.90 175.64
C GLN A 374 5.96 72.26 175.72
N LYS A 375 4.62 72.23 175.87
CA LYS A 375 3.68 73.22 176.46
C LYS A 375 2.25 72.82 176.01
N GLN A 376 1.46 71.94 176.63
CA GLN A 376 1.10 71.81 178.05
C GLN A 376 0.93 73.21 178.68
N MET A 377 -0.27 73.78 178.73
CA MET A 377 -1.46 73.21 179.34
C MET A 377 -2.73 73.88 178.81
N ASP A 378 -3.58 73.10 178.16
CA ASP A 378 -5.02 73.19 178.42
C ASP A 378 -5.29 72.48 179.75
N LYS A 379 -5.55 73.28 180.77
CA LYS A 379 -6.49 72.99 181.84
C LYS A 379 -6.99 74.33 182.35
N GLU A 380 -8.16 74.78 181.89
CA GLU A 380 -9.34 74.96 182.74
C GLU A 380 -10.35 76.00 182.21
N HIS A 381 -11.59 75.50 182.06
CA HIS A 381 -12.86 76.12 182.40
C HIS A 381 -13.54 77.15 181.48
N GLU A 382 -14.59 76.65 180.82
CA GLU A 382 -15.89 77.32 180.64
C GLU A 382 -16.28 78.26 181.81
N TYR A 383 -16.44 79.56 181.51
CA TYR A 383 -17.46 80.47 182.11
C TYR A 383 -17.39 81.82 181.36
N LEU A 384 -18.41 82.41 180.73
CA LEU A 384 -19.80 82.05 180.54
C LEU A 384 -20.41 82.97 179.48
N LYS A 385 -21.39 82.44 178.76
CA LYS A 385 -22.41 83.18 178.03
C LYS A 385 -23.69 83.17 178.89
N HIS A 386 -24.18 84.36 179.27
CA HIS A 386 -25.61 84.69 179.49
C HIS A 386 -26.36 84.33 180.80
N LYS A 387 -26.77 85.39 181.55
CA LYS A 387 -28.11 85.70 182.14
C LYS A 387 -27.91 86.87 183.14
N GLY A 388 -28.76 87.89 183.30
CA GLY A 388 -30.22 87.97 183.08
C GLY A 388 -30.92 87.72 184.41
N GLU A 389 -31.11 88.75 185.24
CA GLU A 389 -31.79 88.70 186.53
C GLU A 389 -33.20 89.31 186.44
N GLU A 390 -34.22 88.54 186.79
CA GLU A 390 -35.35 89.03 187.60
C GLU A 390 -35.46 88.07 188.79
N GLU A 391 -34.95 88.53 189.93
CA GLU A 391 -35.74 88.81 191.13
C GLU A 391 -37.00 87.94 191.41
N VAL A 392 -36.78 86.90 192.22
CA VAL A 392 -37.48 86.57 193.49
C VAL A 392 -39.02 86.72 193.53
N LYS A 393 -39.72 85.59 193.81
CA LYS A 393 -40.53 85.41 195.05
C LYS A 393 -41.25 84.05 195.15
N LYS A 394 -40.69 83.21 196.03
CA LYS A 394 -41.33 82.42 197.13
C LYS A 394 -40.60 81.07 197.26
N GLN A 395 -39.65 80.96 198.18
CA GLN A 395 -39.85 80.60 199.59
C GLN A 395 -40.26 79.14 199.82
N GLU A 396 -39.36 78.49 200.58
CA GLU A 396 -39.65 77.65 201.76
C GLU A 396 -40.27 76.27 201.47
N LYS A 397 -39.63 75.15 201.81
CA LYS A 397 -39.09 74.72 203.12
C LYS A 397 -38.31 73.40 202.87
N VAL A 398 -37.24 72.98 203.55
CA VAL A 398 -36.86 73.07 204.97
C VAL A 398 -35.37 72.67 205.12
N THR A 399 -34.67 73.34 206.05
CA THR A 399 -33.47 72.97 206.85
C THR A 399 -32.11 72.68 206.20
N SER A 400 -30.98 73.25 206.67
CA SER A 400 -30.74 74.13 207.83
C SER A 400 -29.27 74.56 207.92
N LEU A 401 -29.05 75.84 208.32
CA LEU A 401 -28.07 76.31 209.32
C LEU A 401 -26.56 76.10 208.98
N ILE A 402 -25.66 77.08 209.02
CA ILE A 402 -25.43 78.10 210.05
C ILE A 402 -24.14 78.87 209.73
N ASP A 403 -24.20 80.16 210.06
CA ASP A 403 -23.22 81.13 210.57
C ASP A 403 -21.94 81.54 209.84
N GLY A 404 -21.77 82.88 209.83
CA GLY A 404 -20.51 83.52 209.46
C GLY A 404 -20.41 85.05 209.45
N GLU A 405 -21.41 85.79 209.95
CA GLU A 405 -21.27 87.16 210.51
C GLU A 405 -20.66 88.32 209.67
N HIS A 406 -21.56 89.17 209.17
CA HIS A 406 -21.67 90.62 209.40
C HIS A 406 -20.42 91.51 209.63
N ARG A 407 -20.42 92.72 209.03
CA ARG A 407 -20.96 93.99 209.61
C ARG A 407 -20.68 95.26 208.76
N LYS A 408 -21.76 96.04 208.52
CA LYS A 408 -21.97 97.51 208.77
C LYS A 408 -21.10 98.53 208.00
N HIS A 409 -21.51 99.75 207.59
CA HIS A 409 -22.70 100.64 207.60
C HIS A 409 -22.32 101.84 206.64
N GLY A 410 -23.23 102.56 205.96
CA GLY A 410 -23.80 103.86 206.41
C GLY A 410 -23.28 105.08 205.61
N ASP A 411 -24.21 105.97 205.19
CA ASP A 411 -24.06 107.34 204.61
C ASP A 411 -24.01 107.44 203.05
N LEU A 412 -24.71 108.32 202.32
CA LEU A 412 -25.73 109.35 202.56
C LEU A 412 -26.32 109.81 201.19
N GLU A 413 -27.45 110.52 201.24
CA GLU A 413 -28.37 110.95 200.16
C GLU A 413 -27.85 112.14 199.31
N GLU A 414 -27.80 112.06 197.95
CA GLU A 414 -27.87 113.27 197.05
C GLU A 414 -27.93 113.09 195.49
N ALA A 415 -28.50 112.02 194.90
CA ALA A 415 -28.47 111.88 193.42
C ALA A 415 -29.81 111.52 192.75
N LEU A 416 -30.82 112.39 192.93
CA LEU A 416 -32.21 112.20 192.49
C LEU A 416 -32.61 112.93 191.19
N GLU A 417 -31.70 113.29 190.26
CA GLU A 417 -32.10 114.09 189.05
C GLU A 417 -31.79 113.44 187.68
N THR A 418 -31.02 112.35 187.59
CA THR A 418 -30.56 111.80 186.29
C THR A 418 -31.46 110.73 185.65
N GLU A 419 -32.38 110.13 186.41
CA GLU A 419 -33.20 108.99 185.94
C GLU A 419 -34.34 109.37 184.98
N LYS A 420 -34.72 110.66 184.84
CA LYS A 420 -35.81 111.06 183.93
C LYS A 420 -35.43 111.14 182.44
N ASN A 421 -34.14 111.20 182.08
CA ASN A 421 -33.72 111.42 180.69
C ASN A 421 -33.46 110.14 179.86
N ILE A 422 -33.32 108.97 180.48
CA ILE A 422 -32.92 107.74 179.76
C ILE A 422 -34.15 107.02 179.15
N GLY A 423 -35.33 107.11 179.77
CA GLY A 423 -36.54 106.39 179.33
C GLY A 423 -37.08 106.76 177.93
N ASN A 424 -36.85 107.98 177.45
CA ASN A 424 -37.39 108.41 176.14
C ASN A 424 -36.57 107.92 174.94
N ASN A 425 -35.30 107.57 175.11
CA ASN A 425 -34.44 107.16 174.00
C ASN A 425 -34.61 105.67 173.63
N LEU A 426 -35.02 104.81 174.56
CA LEU A 426 -35.16 103.37 174.31
C LEU A 426 -36.39 102.99 173.46
N LYS A 427 -37.47 103.78 173.46
CA LYS A 427 -38.66 103.50 172.64
C LYS A 427 -38.47 103.70 171.12
N LYS A 428 -37.51 104.53 170.68
CA LYS A 428 -37.27 104.77 169.24
C LYS A 428 -36.47 103.65 168.58
N THR A 429 -35.65 102.91 169.33
CA THR A 429 -34.76 101.88 168.78
C THR A 429 -35.50 100.58 168.45
N ILE A 430 -36.50 100.21 169.26
CA ILE A 430 -37.28 98.96 169.10
C ILE A 430 -38.03 98.95 167.75
N LYS A 431 -38.63 100.08 167.36
CA LYS A 431 -39.44 100.18 166.12
C LYS A 431 -38.62 100.02 164.82
N ARG A 432 -37.30 100.28 164.87
CA ARG A 432 -36.41 100.14 163.70
C ARG A 432 -36.06 98.67 163.44
N LEU A 433 -35.82 97.91 164.51
CA LEU A 433 -35.43 96.49 164.41
C LEU A 433 -36.58 95.58 163.95
N GLU A 434 -37.84 95.94 164.21
CA GLU A 434 -38.99 95.20 163.67
C GLU A 434 -39.12 95.36 162.15
N MET A 435 -38.87 96.56 161.61
CA MET A 435 -38.88 96.80 160.16
C MET A 435 -37.77 96.04 159.42
N ASP A 436 -36.59 95.89 160.03
CA ASP A 436 -35.47 95.17 159.39
C ASP A 436 -35.71 93.66 159.33
N ARG A 437 -36.39 93.06 160.32
CA ARG A 437 -36.73 91.64 160.31
C ARG A 437 -37.69 91.28 159.16
N GLU A 438 -38.65 92.15 158.88
CA GLU A 438 -39.65 91.92 157.84
C GLU A 438 -39.04 92.02 156.43
N LYS A 439 -38.10 92.95 156.22
CA LYS A 439 -37.32 93.07 154.96
C LYS A 439 -36.52 91.81 154.63
N TYR A 440 -35.75 91.28 155.59
CA TYR A 440 -34.90 90.11 155.30
C TYR A 440 -35.71 88.82 155.05
N ALA A 441 -36.92 88.71 155.61
CA ALA A 441 -37.82 87.60 155.31
C ALA A 441 -38.35 87.65 153.86
N GLU A 442 -38.70 88.84 153.36
CA GLU A 442 -39.09 89.04 151.96
C GLU A 442 -37.93 88.75 150.99
N GLU A 443 -36.70 89.20 151.31
CA GLU A 443 -35.52 88.95 150.49
C GLU A 443 -35.20 87.45 150.36
N ALA A 444 -35.28 86.68 151.46
CA ALA A 444 -35.06 85.23 151.43
C ALA A 444 -36.12 84.47 150.60
N SER A 445 -37.38 84.90 150.67
CA SER A 445 -38.47 84.35 149.86
C SER A 445 -38.24 84.61 148.36
N MET A 446 -37.89 85.85 148.00
CA MET A 446 -37.59 86.21 146.61
C MET A 446 -36.37 85.44 146.05
N ALA A 447 -35.31 85.26 146.84
CA ALA A 447 -34.15 84.47 146.43
C ALA A 447 -34.51 83.01 146.13
N THR A 448 -35.39 82.42 146.94
CA THR A 448 -35.85 81.03 146.77
C THR A 448 -36.67 80.86 145.48
N ILE A 449 -37.57 81.81 145.17
CA ILE A 449 -38.34 81.81 143.92
C ILE A 449 -37.40 81.92 142.71
N SER A 450 -36.39 82.80 142.79
CA SER A 450 -35.40 82.98 141.72
C SER A 450 -34.59 81.70 141.46
N TYR A 451 -34.15 81.01 142.51
CA TYR A 451 -33.41 79.75 142.39
C TYR A 451 -34.21 78.64 141.71
N ASN A 452 -35.48 78.46 142.11
CA ASN A 452 -36.34 77.45 141.50
C ASN A 452 -36.61 77.74 140.01
N LYS A 453 -36.77 79.02 139.65
CA LYS A 453 -36.90 79.42 138.24
C LYS A 453 -35.66 79.08 137.43
N ALA A 454 -34.45 79.34 137.97
CA ALA A 454 -33.20 78.97 137.31
C ALA A 454 -33.03 77.46 137.14
N LEU A 455 -33.49 76.64 138.09
CA LEU A 455 -33.50 75.18 137.99
C LEU A 455 -34.44 74.69 136.87
N GLU A 456 -35.62 75.28 136.74
CA GLU A 456 -36.56 74.97 135.65
C GLU A 456 -35.95 75.31 134.29
N ASP A 457 -35.30 76.49 134.17
CA ASP A 457 -34.62 76.92 132.94
C ASP A 457 -33.46 75.98 132.56
N VAL A 458 -32.67 75.50 133.53
CA VAL A 458 -31.62 74.49 133.30
C VAL A 458 -32.22 73.18 132.80
N LYS A 459 -33.35 72.73 133.37
CA LYS A 459 -34.01 71.49 132.95
C LYS A 459 -34.55 71.60 131.52
N ILE A 460 -35.13 72.74 131.16
CA ILE A 460 -35.56 73.04 129.78
C ILE A 460 -34.35 73.02 128.84
N GLY A 461 -33.22 73.62 129.24
CA GLY A 461 -31.98 73.60 128.47
C GLY A 461 -31.43 72.18 128.22
N VAL A 462 -31.44 71.32 129.25
CA VAL A 462 -31.02 69.91 129.12
C VAL A 462 -31.93 69.12 128.17
N MET A 463 -33.25 69.34 128.24
CA MET A 463 -34.19 68.71 127.30
C MET A 463 -33.94 69.15 125.85
N ALA A 464 -33.67 70.44 125.62
CA ALA A 464 -33.34 70.95 124.28
C ALA A 464 -32.02 70.36 123.73
N ILE A 465 -31.02 70.14 124.60
CA ILE A 465 -29.76 69.48 124.20
C ILE A 465 -30.00 68.02 123.77
N ASP A 466 -30.82 67.26 124.50
CA ASP A 466 -31.15 65.88 124.14
C ASP A 466 -31.90 65.80 122.81
N ASP A 467 -32.85 66.72 122.57
CA ASP A 467 -33.56 66.81 121.29
C ASP A 467 -32.62 67.17 120.13
N PHE A 468 -31.69 68.10 120.32
CA PHE A 468 -30.68 68.40 119.29
C PHE A 468 -29.71 67.25 119.06
N GLN A 469 -29.32 66.51 120.11
CA GLN A 469 -28.46 65.34 119.96
C GLN A 469 -29.15 64.24 119.14
N LYS A 470 -30.43 63.97 119.40
CA LYS A 470 -31.23 63.05 118.58
C LYS A 470 -31.32 63.51 117.12
N GLN A 471 -31.53 64.81 116.88
CA GLN A 471 -31.55 65.33 115.51
C GLN A 471 -30.20 65.17 114.79
N ILE A 472 -29.08 65.32 115.51
CA ILE A 472 -27.73 65.10 114.97
C ILE A 472 -27.53 63.62 114.65
N ASP A 473 -27.92 62.71 115.53
CA ASP A 473 -27.76 61.26 115.33
C ASP A 473 -28.65 60.74 114.18
N ASP A 474 -29.87 61.26 114.05
CA ASP A 474 -30.76 60.99 112.91
C ASP A 474 -30.17 61.52 111.60
N ALA A 475 -29.61 62.74 111.62
CA ALA A 475 -28.96 63.31 110.44
C ALA A 475 -27.69 62.54 110.04
N ALA A 476 -26.90 62.09 111.01
CA ALA A 476 -25.71 61.27 110.79
C ALA A 476 -26.08 59.89 110.21
N SER A 477 -27.15 59.27 110.71
CA SER A 477 -27.66 58.00 110.18
C SER A 477 -28.14 58.15 108.73
N ARG A 478 -28.90 59.22 108.43
CA ARG A 478 -29.31 59.53 107.05
C ARG A 478 -28.13 59.80 106.12
N LEU A 479 -27.09 60.48 106.60
CA LEU A 479 -25.88 60.73 105.81
C LEU A 479 -25.14 59.42 105.50
N ALA A 480 -25.05 58.51 106.46
CA ALA A 480 -24.44 57.20 106.27
C ALA A 480 -25.22 56.34 105.25
N GLU A 481 -26.56 56.33 105.33
CA GLU A 481 -27.41 55.66 104.34
C GLU A 481 -27.23 56.25 102.92
N GLN A 482 -27.17 57.56 102.80
CA GLN A 482 -26.93 58.23 101.51
C GLN A 482 -25.53 57.95 100.94
N GLN A 483 -24.50 57.92 101.79
CA GLN A 483 -23.14 57.53 101.39
C GLN A 483 -23.09 56.09 100.89
N HIS A 484 -23.76 55.17 101.60
CA HIS A 484 -23.85 53.77 101.19
C HIS A 484 -24.55 53.62 99.83
N MET A 485 -25.70 54.29 99.63
CA MET A 485 -26.40 54.27 98.35
C MET A 485 -25.56 54.86 97.21
N TYR A 486 -24.83 55.95 97.46
CA TYR A 486 -23.93 56.53 96.47
C TYR A 486 -22.78 55.59 96.11
N GLU A 487 -22.16 54.93 97.09
CA GLU A 487 -21.13 53.92 96.87
C GLU A 487 -21.65 52.74 96.07
N GLN A 488 -22.86 52.26 96.39
CA GLN A 488 -23.52 51.19 95.64
C GLN A 488 -23.75 51.60 94.17
N VAL A 489 -24.33 52.77 93.92
CA VAL A 489 -24.54 53.29 92.54
C VAL A 489 -23.21 53.46 91.81
N ARG A 490 -22.15 53.90 92.50
CA ARG A 490 -20.81 54.01 91.91
C ARG A 490 -20.24 52.65 91.56
N THR A 491 -20.42 51.63 92.40
CA THR A 491 -20.00 50.26 92.11
C THR A 491 -20.78 49.66 90.94
N ASP A 492 -22.09 49.87 90.89
CA ASP A 492 -22.95 49.41 89.80
C ASP A 492 -22.58 50.09 88.49
N ARG A 493 -22.36 51.41 88.49
CA ARG A 493 -21.88 52.16 87.31
C ARG A 493 -20.56 51.59 86.81
N ASN A 494 -19.60 51.32 87.71
CA ASN A 494 -18.31 50.75 87.33
C ASN A 494 -18.47 49.32 86.78
N LEU A 495 -19.37 48.52 87.36
CA LEU A 495 -19.69 47.17 86.86
C LEU A 495 -20.30 47.21 85.47
N TYR A 496 -21.30 48.07 85.24
CA TYR A 496 -21.94 48.23 83.93
C TYR A 496 -20.98 48.82 82.89
N SER A 497 -20.10 49.74 83.28
CA SER A 497 -19.05 50.24 82.38
C SER A 497 -18.07 49.14 81.99
N LYS A 498 -17.71 48.24 82.91
CA LYS A 498 -16.86 47.07 82.61
C LYS A 498 -17.57 46.10 81.67
N LYS A 499 -18.82 45.75 81.97
CA LYS A 499 -19.65 44.88 81.11
C LYS A 499 -19.85 45.46 79.71
N LEU A 500 -19.99 46.79 79.60
CA LEU A 500 -20.11 47.46 78.31
C LEU A 500 -18.81 47.32 77.51
N ILE A 501 -17.65 47.52 78.13
CA ILE A 501 -16.35 47.35 77.47
C ILE A 501 -16.15 45.89 77.06
N GLU A 502 -16.43 44.92 77.95
CA GLU A 502 -16.34 43.48 77.63
C GLU A 502 -17.25 43.12 76.43
N SER A 503 -18.49 43.62 76.41
CA SER A 503 -19.40 43.41 75.28
C SER A 503 -18.92 44.08 73.99
N GLN A 504 -18.30 45.26 74.09
CA GLN A 504 -17.72 45.98 72.95
C GLN A 504 -16.51 45.24 72.37
N ASP A 505 -15.68 44.66 73.22
CA ASP A 505 -14.53 43.82 72.85
C ASP A 505 -15.01 42.52 72.18
N GLU A 506 -16.02 41.85 72.75
CA GLU A 506 -16.65 40.67 72.13
C GLU A 506 -17.24 40.97 70.75
N ILE A 507 -17.95 42.10 70.60
CA ILE A 507 -18.47 42.55 69.30
C ILE A 507 -17.32 42.79 68.31
N SER A 508 -16.21 43.34 68.77
CA SER A 508 -15.03 43.61 67.93
C SER A 508 -14.36 42.31 67.48
N GLU A 509 -14.20 41.33 68.38
CA GLU A 509 -13.71 39.99 68.04
C GLU A 509 -14.64 39.29 67.05
N LEU A 510 -15.95 39.36 67.26
CA LEU A 510 -16.93 38.76 66.34
C LEU A 510 -16.89 39.42 64.97
N LYS A 511 -16.74 40.76 64.89
CA LYS A 511 -16.54 41.47 63.62
C LYS A 511 -15.24 41.04 62.93
N GLN A 512 -14.16 40.82 63.67
CA GLN A 512 -12.92 40.33 63.10
C GLN A 512 -13.04 38.89 62.60
N LYS A 513 -13.69 38.00 63.36
CA LYS A 513 -14.01 36.63 62.95
C LYS A 513 -14.88 36.61 61.69
N PHE A 514 -15.89 37.48 61.61
CA PHE A 514 -16.74 37.61 60.43
C PHE A 514 -15.94 38.04 59.20
N LYS A 515 -15.04 39.03 59.32
CA LYS A 515 -14.15 39.44 58.21
C LYS A 515 -13.23 38.31 57.74
N ILE A 516 -12.69 37.52 58.66
CA ILE A 516 -11.86 36.35 58.31
C ILE A 516 -12.71 35.31 57.57
N MET A 517 -13.93 35.06 58.06
CA MET A 517 -14.85 34.10 57.45
C MET A 517 -15.30 34.55 56.07
N ASP A 518 -15.58 35.84 55.86
CA ASP A 518 -15.86 36.41 54.53
C ASP A 518 -14.67 36.21 53.59
N HIS A 519 -13.45 36.49 54.04
CA HIS A 519 -12.26 36.27 53.23
C HIS A 519 -12.07 34.77 52.87
N GLN A 520 -12.35 33.87 53.80
CA GLN A 520 -12.35 32.42 53.54
C GLN A 520 -13.43 32.03 52.53
N ILE A 521 -14.63 32.61 52.61
CA ILE A 521 -15.71 32.38 51.65
C ILE A 521 -15.27 32.83 50.26
N ASP A 522 -14.63 33.99 50.13
CA ASP A 522 -14.17 34.50 48.83
C ASP A 522 -13.02 33.67 48.26
N GLN A 523 -12.06 33.24 49.09
CA GLN A 523 -11.03 32.27 48.68
C GLN A 523 -11.64 30.97 48.16
N LEU A 524 -12.61 30.41 48.89
CA LEU A 524 -13.30 29.19 48.49
C LEU A 524 -14.10 29.39 47.19
N LYS A 525 -14.71 30.55 46.97
CA LYS A 525 -15.39 30.88 45.70
C LYS A 525 -14.40 30.95 44.54
N GLU A 526 -13.23 31.58 44.72
CA GLU A 526 -12.19 31.63 43.69
C GLU A 526 -11.63 30.24 43.38
N GLU A 527 -11.37 29.42 44.41
CA GLU A 527 -10.96 28.02 44.21
C GLU A 527 -12.02 27.20 43.47
N LEU A 528 -13.30 27.39 43.83
CA LEU A 528 -14.41 26.74 43.14
C LEU A 528 -14.45 27.17 41.67
N GLY A 529 -14.36 28.47 41.39
CA GLY A 529 -14.33 29.01 40.02
C GLY A 529 -13.14 28.50 39.21
N MET A 530 -11.95 28.37 39.81
CA MET A 530 -10.80 27.76 39.16
C MET A 530 -11.00 26.27 38.88
N LYS A 531 -11.61 25.53 39.81
CA LYS A 531 -11.93 24.11 39.61
C LYS A 531 -13.01 23.91 38.55
N GLU A 532 -14.04 24.74 38.52
CA GLU A 532 -15.08 24.74 37.48
C GLU A 532 -14.47 25.00 36.11
N LYS A 533 -13.59 26.00 35.98
CA LYS A 533 -12.89 26.28 34.73
C LYS A 533 -12.05 25.08 34.25
N LYS A 534 -11.27 24.47 35.16
CA LYS A 534 -10.50 23.25 34.85
C LYS A 534 -11.40 22.08 34.45
N TYR A 535 -12.54 21.91 35.13
CA TYR A 535 -13.51 20.88 34.79
C TYR A 535 -14.08 21.09 33.38
N PHE A 536 -14.44 22.32 33.00
CA PHE A 536 -14.91 22.63 31.65
C PHE A 536 -13.83 22.39 30.58
N GLU A 537 -12.58 22.77 30.85
CA GLU A 537 -11.44 22.51 29.95
C GLU A 537 -11.23 21.00 29.75
N GLU A 538 -11.30 20.21 30.82
CA GLU A 538 -11.16 18.75 30.75
C GLU A 538 -12.35 18.09 30.04
N GLN A 539 -13.58 18.57 30.28
CA GLN A 539 -14.77 18.09 29.58
C GLN A 539 -14.69 18.38 28.07
N ALA A 540 -14.17 19.55 27.68
CA ALA A 540 -13.92 19.90 26.28
C ALA A 540 -12.84 19.00 25.66
N ARG A 541 -11.73 18.74 26.37
CA ARG A 541 -10.70 17.77 25.93
C ARG A 541 -11.27 16.37 25.75
N GLN A 542 -12.05 15.88 26.71
CA GLN A 542 -12.66 14.56 26.65
C GLN A 542 -13.60 14.44 25.44
N LYS A 543 -14.36 15.49 25.12
CA LYS A 543 -15.23 15.52 23.93
C LYS A 543 -14.41 15.46 22.64
N ALA A 544 -13.34 16.27 22.54
CA ALA A 544 -12.44 16.27 21.39
C ALA A 544 -11.73 14.91 21.19
N GLU A 545 -11.31 14.26 22.28
CA GLU A 545 -10.69 12.93 22.22
C GLU A 545 -11.72 11.85 21.84
N LYS A 546 -12.96 11.90 22.34
CA LYS A 546 -14.03 11.00 21.87
C LYS A 546 -14.27 11.14 20.36
N GLU A 547 -14.32 12.37 19.84
CA GLU A 547 -14.48 12.61 18.41
C GLU A 547 -13.29 12.07 17.60
N ARG A 548 -12.04 12.28 18.06
CA ARG A 548 -10.85 11.65 17.45
C ARG A 548 -10.95 10.13 17.44
N LEU A 549 -11.34 9.53 18.57
CA LEU A 549 -11.47 8.08 18.71
C LEU A 549 -12.52 7.52 17.73
N THR A 550 -13.64 8.23 17.52
CA THR A 550 -14.63 7.82 16.51
C THR A 550 -14.09 7.91 15.08
N LYS A 551 -13.30 8.94 14.74
CA LYS A 551 -12.67 9.07 13.42
C LYS A 551 -11.67 7.95 13.17
N ILE A 552 -10.81 7.66 14.15
CA ILE A 552 -9.83 6.57 14.08
C ILE A 552 -10.55 5.23 13.94
N ARG A 553 -11.62 4.98 14.71
CA ARG A 553 -12.43 3.74 14.56
C ARG A 553 -13.02 3.58 13.17
N LYS A 554 -13.51 4.66 12.55
CA LYS A 554 -13.99 4.63 11.16
C LYS A 554 -12.87 4.25 10.19
N GLN A 555 -11.72 4.89 10.30
CA GLN A 555 -10.54 4.58 9.47
C GLN A 555 -10.07 3.13 9.66
N VAL A 556 -10.02 2.65 10.90
CA VAL A 556 -9.68 1.24 11.19
C VAL A 556 -10.67 0.30 10.54
N ASN A 557 -11.97 0.56 10.63
CA ASN A 557 -12.99 -0.28 9.98
C ASN A 557 -12.85 -0.26 8.45
N GLU A 558 -12.59 0.90 7.85
CA GLU A 558 -12.33 1.03 6.40
C GLU A 558 -11.10 0.23 5.97
N TYR A 559 -9.98 0.34 6.69
CA TYR A 559 -8.78 -0.45 6.41
C TYR A 559 -8.99 -1.94 6.62
N THR A 560 -9.80 -2.32 7.61
CA THR A 560 -10.13 -3.73 7.87
C THR A 560 -10.95 -4.31 6.72
N ALA A 561 -11.93 -3.57 6.20
CA ALA A 561 -12.72 -3.99 5.03
C ALA A 561 -11.84 -4.10 3.76
N LEU A 562 -10.98 -3.11 3.50
CA LEU A 562 -10.04 -3.16 2.38
C LEU A 562 -9.08 -4.35 2.48
N PHE A 563 -8.62 -4.68 3.69
CA PHE A 563 -7.77 -5.82 3.94
C PHE A 563 -8.50 -7.14 3.69
N GLU A 564 -9.74 -7.30 4.14
CA GLU A 564 -10.56 -8.48 3.85
C GLU A 564 -10.81 -8.67 2.36
N ASP A 565 -11.08 -7.59 1.62
CA ASP A 565 -11.26 -7.65 0.17
C ASP A 565 -9.96 -7.99 -0.58
N ALA A 566 -8.82 -7.48 -0.10
CA ALA A 566 -7.51 -7.86 -0.63
C ALA A 566 -7.19 -9.34 -0.33
N LYS A 567 -7.56 -9.83 0.86
CA LYS A 567 -7.39 -11.23 1.24
C LYS A 567 -8.24 -12.17 0.37
N LYS A 568 -9.51 -11.84 0.14
CA LYS A 568 -10.40 -12.59 -0.77
C LYS A 568 -9.84 -12.65 -2.20
N ARG A 569 -9.32 -11.53 -2.73
CA ARG A 569 -8.66 -11.48 -4.04
C ARG A 569 -7.39 -12.34 -4.08
N THR A 570 -6.62 -12.36 -3.00
CA THR A 570 -5.43 -13.22 -2.91
C THR A 570 -5.81 -14.69 -2.87
N GLU A 571 -6.88 -15.04 -2.16
CA GLU A 571 -7.42 -16.41 -2.12
C GLU A 571 -7.93 -16.87 -3.50
N SER A 572 -8.64 -16.02 -4.24
CA SER A 572 -9.09 -16.35 -5.60
C SER A 572 -7.91 -16.55 -6.55
N SER A 573 -6.92 -15.65 -6.53
CA SER A 573 -5.71 -15.82 -7.35
C SER A 573 -4.91 -17.07 -6.96
N ASN A 574 -4.86 -17.43 -5.67
CA ASN A 574 -4.22 -18.68 -5.25
C ASN A 574 -4.96 -19.93 -5.74
N GLN A 575 -6.29 -19.89 -5.85
CA GLN A 575 -7.07 -20.97 -6.44
C GLN A 575 -6.79 -21.09 -7.95
N GLU A 576 -6.73 -19.96 -8.67
CA GLU A 576 -6.36 -19.92 -10.09
C GLU A 576 -4.95 -20.46 -10.32
N ILE A 577 -3.97 -20.06 -9.49
CA ILE A 577 -2.60 -20.59 -9.56
C ILE A 577 -2.61 -22.11 -9.39
N LYS A 578 -3.34 -22.65 -8.40
CA LYS A 578 -3.44 -24.11 -8.21
C LYS A 578 -4.06 -24.82 -9.42
N GLN A 579 -5.07 -24.22 -10.05
CA GLN A 579 -5.66 -24.77 -11.27
C GLN A 579 -4.68 -24.75 -12.44
N LEU A 580 -3.98 -23.63 -12.66
CA LEU A 580 -2.96 -23.50 -13.69
C LEU A 580 -1.80 -24.48 -13.47
N THR A 581 -1.32 -24.64 -12.24
CA THR A 581 -0.30 -25.64 -11.92
C THR A 581 -0.77 -27.07 -12.24
N LYS A 582 -2.05 -27.39 -12.00
CA LYS A 582 -2.61 -28.69 -12.37
C LYS A 582 -2.62 -28.89 -13.89
N VAL A 583 -3.00 -27.86 -14.66
CA VAL A 583 -2.97 -27.90 -16.13
C VAL A 583 -1.53 -28.04 -16.65
N ILE A 584 -0.58 -27.30 -16.09
CA ILE A 584 0.85 -27.42 -16.45
C ILE A 584 1.34 -28.85 -16.22
N ASN A 585 1.06 -29.42 -15.04
CA ASN A 585 1.46 -30.80 -14.76
C ASN A 585 0.83 -31.82 -15.73
N GLN A 586 -0.42 -31.60 -16.15
CA GLN A 586 -1.07 -32.45 -17.16
C GLN A 586 -0.39 -32.31 -18.52
N CYS A 587 -0.12 -31.08 -18.97
CA CYS A 587 0.61 -30.82 -20.21
C CYS A 587 2.02 -31.43 -20.18
N ASP A 588 2.73 -31.36 -19.05
CA ASP A 588 4.07 -31.95 -18.89
C ASP A 588 4.02 -33.48 -18.98
N THR A 589 2.99 -34.11 -18.39
CA THR A 589 2.78 -35.56 -18.53
C THR A 589 2.48 -35.95 -19.97
N GLU A 590 1.58 -35.23 -20.65
CA GLU A 590 1.25 -35.48 -22.06
C GLU A 590 2.46 -35.27 -22.97
N LEU A 591 3.27 -34.24 -22.72
CA LEU A 591 4.50 -33.98 -23.45
C LEU A 591 5.51 -35.13 -23.26
N SER A 592 5.65 -35.65 -22.03
CA SER A 592 6.53 -36.78 -21.75
C SER A 592 6.08 -38.05 -22.48
N GLU A 593 4.78 -38.33 -22.49
CA GLU A 593 4.20 -39.46 -23.23
C GLU A 593 4.42 -39.32 -24.74
N GLN A 594 4.19 -38.13 -25.30
CA GLN A 594 4.43 -37.86 -26.73
C GLN A 594 5.91 -38.01 -27.09
N GLN A 595 6.83 -37.57 -26.23
CA GLN A 595 8.27 -37.77 -26.44
C GLN A 595 8.65 -39.26 -26.45
N GLN A 596 8.08 -40.08 -25.56
CA GLN A 596 8.31 -41.53 -25.57
C GLN A 596 7.75 -42.20 -26.83
N GLN A 597 6.56 -41.78 -27.28
CA GLN A 597 5.97 -42.27 -28.54
C GLN A 597 6.85 -41.89 -29.73
N PHE A 598 7.33 -40.64 -29.79
CA PHE A 598 8.23 -40.19 -30.84
C PHE A 598 9.54 -40.99 -30.87
N LEU A 599 10.13 -41.28 -29.71
CA LEU A 599 11.33 -42.13 -29.61
C LEU A 599 11.05 -43.55 -30.12
N THR A 600 9.89 -44.11 -29.79
CA THR A 600 9.47 -45.44 -30.27
C THR A 600 9.34 -45.45 -31.80
N VAL A 601 8.66 -44.47 -32.39
CA VAL A 601 8.52 -44.33 -33.85
C VAL A 601 9.87 -44.11 -34.52
N THR A 602 10.77 -43.35 -33.89
CA THR A 602 12.13 -43.13 -34.40
C THR A 602 12.92 -44.44 -34.42
N ASN A 603 12.83 -45.23 -33.34
CA ASN A 603 13.46 -46.55 -33.28
C ASN A 603 12.87 -47.50 -34.34
N GLU A 604 11.55 -47.53 -34.53
CA GLU A 604 10.90 -48.33 -35.58
C GLU A 604 11.37 -47.91 -36.97
N ARG A 605 11.43 -46.60 -37.24
CA ARG A 605 11.97 -46.05 -38.50
C ARG A 605 13.40 -46.50 -38.73
N ASP A 606 14.25 -46.47 -37.71
CA ASP A 606 15.67 -46.82 -37.84
C ASP A 606 15.86 -48.34 -38.05
N VAL A 607 15.04 -49.16 -37.39
CA VAL A 607 14.99 -50.62 -37.63
C VAL A 607 14.54 -50.91 -39.06
N LEU A 608 13.46 -50.28 -39.53
CA LEU A 608 12.96 -50.43 -40.91
C LEU A 608 13.99 -49.92 -41.92
N GLY A 609 14.66 -48.80 -41.65
CA GLY A 609 15.74 -48.27 -42.48
C GLY A 609 16.88 -49.26 -42.61
N THR A 610 17.30 -49.88 -41.50
CA THR A 610 18.33 -50.93 -41.50
C THR A 610 17.89 -52.16 -42.30
N GLN A 611 16.64 -52.60 -42.14
CA GLN A 611 16.10 -53.73 -42.91
C GLN A 611 16.05 -53.42 -44.42
N LEU A 612 15.68 -52.20 -44.79
CA LEU A 612 15.60 -51.77 -46.19
C LEU A 612 16.98 -51.70 -46.83
N ILE A 613 18.00 -51.23 -46.11
CA ILE A 613 19.40 -51.27 -46.57
C ILE A 613 19.84 -52.72 -46.81
N ARG A 614 19.61 -53.63 -45.84
CA ARG A 614 19.94 -55.06 -46.00
C ARG A 614 19.24 -55.69 -47.21
N ARG A 615 17.96 -55.38 -47.42
CA ARG A 615 17.19 -55.87 -48.57
C ARG A 615 17.71 -55.32 -49.90
N ASN A 616 18.13 -54.06 -49.93
CA ASN A 616 18.76 -53.48 -51.12
C ASN A 616 20.13 -54.13 -51.40
N ASP A 617 20.93 -54.43 -50.39
CA ASP A 617 22.20 -55.15 -50.55
C ASP A 617 21.95 -56.58 -51.06
N GLU A 618 20.96 -57.30 -50.51
CA GLU A 618 20.53 -58.61 -51.00
C GLU A 618 20.09 -58.55 -52.48
N LEU A 619 19.32 -57.53 -52.87
CA LEU A 619 18.90 -57.31 -54.26
C LEU A 619 20.10 -57.03 -55.17
N ALA A 620 21.06 -56.21 -54.74
CA ALA A 620 22.27 -55.92 -55.51
C ALA A 620 23.10 -57.20 -55.73
N LEU A 621 23.25 -58.04 -54.70
CA LEU A 621 23.91 -59.34 -54.81
C LEU A 621 23.17 -60.27 -55.79
N LEU A 622 21.84 -60.28 -55.78
CA LEU A 622 21.04 -61.06 -56.73
C LEU A 622 21.20 -60.57 -58.16
N TYR A 623 21.21 -59.25 -58.40
CA TYR A 623 21.45 -58.69 -59.72
C TYR A 623 22.84 -59.05 -60.25
N GLU A 624 23.87 -58.97 -59.42
CA GLU A 624 25.22 -59.36 -59.83
C GLU A 624 25.30 -60.87 -60.10
N LYS A 625 24.61 -61.71 -59.31
CA LYS A 625 24.50 -63.15 -59.56
C LYS A 625 23.82 -63.44 -60.90
N ILE A 626 22.70 -62.78 -61.20
CA ILE A 626 21.98 -62.91 -62.48
C ILE A 626 22.91 -62.50 -63.63
N ARG A 627 23.63 -61.38 -63.48
CA ARG A 627 24.57 -60.89 -64.50
C ARG A 627 25.68 -61.90 -64.78
N ILE A 628 26.30 -62.47 -63.74
CA ILE A 628 27.33 -63.52 -63.88
C ILE A 628 26.75 -64.76 -64.56
N GLN A 629 25.54 -65.18 -64.18
CA GLN A 629 24.87 -66.33 -64.81
C GLN A 629 24.55 -66.07 -66.29
N GLN A 630 24.06 -64.88 -66.65
CA GLN A 630 23.81 -64.49 -68.04
C GLN A 630 25.10 -64.47 -68.87
N GLN A 631 26.19 -63.92 -68.34
CA GLN A 631 27.50 -63.96 -69.01
C GLN A 631 28.00 -65.39 -69.19
N THR A 632 27.83 -66.24 -68.18
CA THR A 632 28.22 -67.65 -68.24
C THR A 632 27.38 -68.41 -69.27
N LEU A 633 26.07 -68.17 -69.31
CA LEU A 633 25.16 -68.75 -70.29
C LEU A 633 25.54 -68.31 -71.71
N SER A 634 25.77 -67.02 -71.94
CA SER A 634 26.18 -66.49 -73.25
C SER A 634 27.50 -67.10 -73.72
N LYS A 635 28.49 -67.25 -72.84
CA LYS A 635 29.74 -67.98 -73.15
C LYS A 635 29.47 -69.44 -73.48
N GLY A 636 28.61 -70.11 -72.70
CA GLY A 636 28.21 -71.49 -72.94
C GLY A 636 27.47 -71.68 -74.27
N GLU A 637 26.59 -70.74 -74.65
CA GLU A 637 25.90 -70.75 -75.94
C GLU A 637 26.86 -70.64 -77.12
N VAL A 638 27.86 -69.74 -77.01
CA VAL A 638 28.90 -69.59 -78.04
C VAL A 638 29.69 -70.89 -78.17
N GLN A 639 30.18 -71.44 -77.05
CA GLN A 639 30.90 -72.71 -77.05
C GLN A 639 30.07 -73.88 -77.61
N TYR A 640 28.77 -73.93 -77.28
CA TYR A 640 27.87 -74.94 -77.81
C TYR A 640 27.68 -74.80 -79.32
N ARG A 641 27.52 -73.57 -79.84
CA ARG A 641 27.46 -73.30 -81.28
C ARG A 641 28.74 -73.73 -81.99
N ASP A 642 29.91 -73.44 -81.41
CA ASP A 642 31.20 -73.89 -81.96
C ASP A 642 31.26 -75.41 -82.04
N ARG A 643 30.80 -76.13 -81.00
CA ARG A 643 30.71 -77.60 -81.03
C ARG A 643 29.72 -78.13 -82.07
N LEU A 644 28.61 -77.45 -82.32
CA LEU A 644 27.70 -77.81 -83.41
C LEU A 644 28.37 -77.64 -84.79
N VAL A 645 29.19 -76.60 -84.96
CA VAL A 645 29.98 -76.39 -86.18
C VAL A 645 31.03 -77.51 -86.32
N ASP A 646 31.75 -77.85 -85.26
CA ASP A 646 32.71 -78.97 -85.24
C ASP A 646 32.03 -80.29 -85.64
N ILE A 647 30.88 -80.61 -85.04
CA ILE A 647 30.10 -81.81 -85.36
C ILE A 647 29.67 -81.80 -86.84
N ARG A 648 29.24 -80.64 -87.37
CA ARG A 648 28.89 -80.51 -88.78
C ARG A 648 30.09 -80.76 -89.69
N MET A 649 31.26 -80.20 -89.36
CA MET A 649 32.52 -80.42 -90.08
C MET A 649 32.94 -81.89 -90.05
N LEU A 650 32.87 -82.55 -88.89
CA LEU A 650 33.14 -83.97 -88.75
C LEU A 650 32.16 -84.83 -89.55
N ARG A 651 30.87 -84.49 -89.57
CA ARG A 651 29.87 -85.19 -90.41
C ARG A 651 30.20 -85.04 -91.90
N LEU A 652 30.59 -83.85 -92.36
CA LEU A 652 31.05 -83.64 -93.73
C LEU A 652 32.30 -84.47 -94.03
N LYS A 653 33.26 -84.51 -93.11
CA LYS A 653 34.49 -85.32 -93.25
C LYS A 653 34.20 -86.82 -93.29
N ILE A 654 33.30 -87.31 -92.45
CA ILE A 654 32.82 -88.70 -92.52
C ILE A 654 32.16 -88.96 -93.88
N GLY A 655 31.36 -88.02 -94.39
CA GLY A 655 30.77 -88.09 -95.73
C GLY A 655 31.83 -88.19 -96.84
N GLU A 656 32.86 -87.36 -96.81
CA GLU A 656 34.00 -87.43 -97.73
C GLU A 656 34.74 -88.77 -97.64
N LEU A 657 35.07 -89.22 -96.43
CA LEU A 657 35.76 -90.48 -96.21
C LEU A 657 34.93 -91.66 -96.72
N LYS A 658 33.61 -91.68 -96.48
CA LYS A 658 32.71 -92.70 -97.04
C LYS A 658 32.73 -92.69 -98.57
N ARG A 659 32.71 -91.51 -99.21
CA ARG A 659 32.85 -91.40 -100.68
C ARG A 659 34.20 -91.92 -101.17
N ASN A 660 35.29 -91.56 -100.48
CA ASN A 660 36.63 -92.03 -100.83
C ASN A 660 36.76 -93.55 -100.69
N VAL A 661 36.20 -94.14 -99.63
CA VAL A 661 36.13 -95.60 -99.46
C VAL A 661 35.32 -96.23 -100.59
N HIS A 662 34.17 -95.66 -100.95
CA HIS A 662 33.36 -96.16 -102.05
C HIS A 662 34.12 -96.11 -103.39
N MET A 663 34.79 -94.99 -103.69
CA MET A 663 35.63 -94.86 -104.89
C MET A 663 36.79 -95.86 -104.90
N ALA A 664 37.42 -96.10 -103.74
CA ALA A 664 38.46 -97.11 -103.61
C ALA A 664 37.91 -98.53 -103.82
N GLN A 665 36.72 -98.85 -103.30
CA GLN A 665 36.04 -100.13 -103.55
C GLN A 665 35.72 -100.34 -105.03
N VAL A 666 35.26 -99.31 -105.74
CA VAL A 666 35.05 -99.37 -107.20
C VAL A 666 36.38 -99.61 -107.92
N ARG A 667 37.46 -98.93 -107.52
CA ARG A 667 38.80 -99.19 -108.07
C ARG A 667 39.27 -100.62 -107.82
N VAL A 668 38.98 -101.20 -106.67
CA VAL A 668 39.32 -102.61 -106.36
C VAL A 668 38.59 -103.56 -107.29
N LYS A 669 37.30 -103.33 -107.60
CA LYS A 669 36.58 -104.16 -108.57
C LYS A 669 37.24 -104.16 -109.95
N ASN A 670 37.80 -103.03 -110.38
CA ASN A 670 38.52 -102.96 -111.66
C ASN A 670 39.85 -103.75 -111.65
N ILE A 671 40.39 -104.12 -110.48
CA ILE A 671 41.63 -104.93 -110.39
C ILE A 671 41.37 -106.35 -110.90
N ASP A 672 40.19 -106.93 -110.65
CA ASP A 672 39.87 -108.28 -111.13
C ASP A 672 39.72 -108.32 -112.66
N ASP A 673 39.11 -107.28 -113.24
CA ASP A 673 39.03 -107.11 -114.69
C ASP A 673 40.41 -106.91 -115.31
N LEU A 674 41.26 -106.07 -114.72
CA LEU A 674 42.65 -105.86 -115.17
C LEU A 674 43.49 -107.14 -115.03
N SER A 675 43.30 -107.91 -113.96
CA SER A 675 43.98 -109.20 -113.77
C SER A 675 43.54 -110.21 -114.82
N SER A 676 42.25 -110.24 -115.16
CA SER A 676 41.74 -111.05 -116.27
C SER A 676 42.33 -110.64 -117.61
N HIS A 677 42.44 -109.32 -117.87
CA HIS A 677 43.11 -108.78 -119.06
C HIS A 677 44.60 -109.13 -119.12
N ILE A 678 45.30 -109.14 -117.98
CA ILE A 678 46.69 -109.58 -117.91
C ILE A 678 46.80 -111.06 -118.28
N VAL A 679 45.90 -111.91 -117.79
CA VAL A 679 45.90 -113.34 -118.15
C VAL A 679 45.62 -113.55 -119.65
N THR A 680 44.66 -112.83 -120.24
CA THR A 680 44.43 -112.88 -121.70
C THR A 680 45.64 -112.38 -122.49
N LEU A 681 46.27 -111.27 -122.08
CA LEU A 681 47.49 -110.76 -122.70
C LEU A 681 48.66 -111.75 -122.57
N GLN A 682 48.82 -112.41 -121.42
CA GLN A 682 49.81 -113.47 -121.25
C GLN A 682 49.54 -114.66 -122.18
N ARG A 683 48.28 -115.03 -122.38
CA ARG A 683 47.87 -116.08 -123.33
C ARG A 683 48.14 -115.69 -124.78
N GLN A 684 47.83 -114.44 -125.16
CA GLN A 684 48.16 -113.87 -126.46
C GLN A 684 49.67 -113.81 -126.68
N LEU A 685 50.44 -113.43 -125.66
CA LEU A 685 51.91 -113.41 -125.72
C LEU A 685 52.48 -114.82 -125.87
N ALA A 686 51.90 -115.83 -125.23
CA ALA A 686 52.30 -117.22 -125.44
C ALA A 686 52.01 -117.69 -126.88
N LEU A 687 50.84 -117.34 -127.43
CA LEU A 687 50.49 -117.61 -128.84
C LEU A 687 51.45 -116.91 -129.81
N GLU A 688 51.74 -115.64 -129.59
CA GLU A 688 52.71 -114.90 -130.41
C GLU A 688 54.12 -115.46 -130.26
N ARG A 689 54.53 -115.94 -129.08
CA ARG A 689 55.81 -116.66 -128.92
C ARG A 689 55.85 -117.97 -129.72
N THR A 690 54.79 -118.77 -129.72
CA THR A 690 54.71 -119.97 -130.57
C THR A 690 54.71 -119.64 -132.05
N LYS A 691 54.09 -118.52 -132.43
CA LYS A 691 54.07 -118.02 -133.82
C LYS A 691 55.45 -117.52 -134.25
N VAL A 692 56.16 -116.82 -133.38
CA VAL A 692 57.57 -116.45 -133.60
C VAL A 692 58.44 -117.69 -133.72
N GLN A 693 58.20 -118.74 -132.94
CA GLN A 693 58.94 -119.99 -133.05
C GLN A 693 58.70 -120.70 -134.39
N ALA A 694 57.44 -120.76 -134.87
CA ALA A 694 57.11 -121.26 -136.21
C ALA A 694 57.73 -120.41 -137.33
N LEU A 695 57.70 -119.08 -137.19
CA LEU A 695 58.36 -118.15 -138.11
C LEU A 695 59.89 -118.23 -138.04
N SER A 696 60.46 -118.66 -136.90
CA SER A 696 61.89 -118.89 -136.73
C SER A 696 62.35 -120.14 -137.47
N GLU A 697 61.54 -121.21 -137.46
CA GLU A 697 61.74 -122.41 -138.28
C GLU A 697 61.61 -122.11 -139.78
N GLU A 698 60.70 -121.20 -140.18
CA GLU A 698 60.66 -120.68 -141.57
C GLU A 698 61.86 -119.77 -141.92
N LEU A 699 62.50 -119.17 -140.91
CA LEU A 699 63.69 -118.31 -141.05
C LEU A 699 65.02 -119.08 -141.15
N GLU A 700 65.05 -120.37 -140.79
CA GLU A 700 66.20 -121.28 -140.99
C GLU A 700 66.23 -121.89 -142.41
N ASN A 701 65.21 -121.65 -143.23
CA ASN A 701 65.13 -122.09 -144.61
C ASN A 701 65.95 -121.15 -145.54
N PRO A 702 67.03 -121.63 -146.21
CA PRO A 702 68.06 -120.78 -146.82
C PRO A 702 67.69 -120.15 -148.19
N GLN A 703 66.40 -119.94 -148.48
CA GLN A 703 65.91 -119.51 -149.79
C GLN A 703 65.15 -118.16 -149.81
N ASN A 704 65.24 -117.32 -148.77
CA ASN A 704 64.47 -116.07 -148.74
C ASN A 704 65.32 -114.78 -148.68
N TYR A 705 65.29 -114.03 -149.80
CA TYR A 705 66.09 -112.84 -150.12
C TYR A 705 65.61 -111.53 -149.42
N SER A 706 64.63 -111.62 -148.52
CA SER A 706 63.97 -110.54 -147.76
C SER A 706 64.66 -109.90 -146.54
N ARG A 707 65.87 -110.32 -146.14
CA ARG A 707 66.46 -109.94 -144.84
C ARG A 707 67.08 -108.53 -144.88
N TRP A 708 66.31 -107.47 -144.55
CA TRP A 708 66.69 -106.27 -143.73
C TRP A 708 65.95 -104.96 -144.14
N ARG A 709 65.31 -104.25 -143.18
CA ARG A 709 65.64 -102.86 -142.72
C ARG A 709 64.73 -102.28 -141.62
N THR A 710 65.19 -101.17 -141.04
CA THR A 710 65.14 -100.63 -139.66
C THR A 710 64.07 -99.58 -139.29
N VAL A 711 63.79 -99.47 -137.98
CA VAL A 711 62.84 -98.60 -137.24
C VAL A 711 63.41 -97.20 -136.89
N LYS A 712 62.53 -96.17 -136.75
CA LYS A 712 62.82 -94.81 -136.19
C LYS A 712 61.80 -94.41 -135.10
N GLY A 713 62.22 -93.55 -134.16
CA GLY A 713 61.42 -92.91 -133.08
C GLY A 713 61.64 -91.38 -132.97
N GLU A 714 61.05 -90.69 -131.97
CA GLU A 714 61.24 -89.22 -131.72
C GLU A 714 60.93 -88.73 -130.27
N ARG A 715 61.51 -87.57 -129.87
CA ARG A 715 61.43 -86.87 -128.54
C ARG A 715 60.77 -85.47 -128.67
N LEU A 716 60.19 -84.93 -127.57
CA LEU A 716 59.36 -83.69 -127.46
C LEU A 716 60.12 -82.33 -127.35
N SER A 717 59.41 -81.22 -127.61
CA SER A 717 59.88 -79.87 -128.06
C SER A 717 59.77 -78.70 -127.04
N GLU A 718 60.48 -77.60 -127.32
CA GLU A 718 60.74 -76.40 -126.50
C GLU A 718 59.48 -75.63 -126.02
N GLU A 719 58.34 -75.74 -126.71
CA GLU A 719 57.10 -75.02 -126.38
C GLU A 719 56.49 -75.41 -125.02
N GLU A 720 56.65 -76.68 -124.60
CA GLU A 720 56.10 -77.17 -123.34
C GLU A 720 56.81 -76.57 -122.11
N THR A 721 58.06 -76.11 -122.28
CA THR A 721 58.85 -75.52 -121.19
C THR A 721 58.49 -74.05 -120.94
N VAL A 722 58.19 -73.29 -122.00
CA VAL A 722 57.85 -71.86 -121.91
C VAL A 722 56.49 -71.65 -121.23
N GLN A 723 55.51 -72.51 -121.52
CA GLN A 723 54.19 -72.45 -120.87
C GLN A 723 54.28 -72.64 -119.35
N LYS A 724 55.25 -73.43 -118.88
CA LYS A 724 55.43 -73.71 -117.45
C LYS A 724 56.06 -72.54 -116.70
N ILE A 725 56.94 -71.77 -117.36
CA ILE A 725 57.55 -70.56 -116.80
C ILE A 725 56.49 -69.45 -116.63
N GLN A 726 55.63 -69.24 -117.62
CA GLN A 726 54.58 -68.21 -117.57
C GLN A 726 53.51 -68.49 -116.50
N ALA A 727 53.16 -69.77 -116.29
CA ALA A 727 52.24 -70.17 -115.23
C ALA A 727 52.79 -69.88 -113.81
N LEU A 728 54.10 -70.01 -113.62
CA LEU A 728 54.74 -69.74 -112.34
C LEU A 728 54.88 -68.23 -112.06
N GLN A 729 55.14 -67.40 -113.07
CA GLN A 729 55.21 -65.94 -112.91
C GLN A 729 53.85 -65.32 -112.53
N LYS A 730 52.74 -65.77 -113.14
CA LYS A 730 51.39 -65.31 -112.75
C LYS A 730 51.04 -65.63 -111.30
N ARG A 731 51.49 -66.77 -110.78
CA ARG A 731 51.24 -67.18 -109.40
C ARG A 731 52.07 -66.38 -108.39
N LEU A 732 53.28 -65.95 -108.78
CA LEU A 732 54.14 -65.12 -107.95
C LEU A 732 53.55 -63.72 -107.77
N ILE A 733 53.08 -63.09 -108.86
CA ILE A 733 52.48 -61.75 -108.84
C ILE A 733 51.24 -61.69 -107.92
N GLY A 734 50.35 -62.69 -108.03
CA GLY A 734 49.17 -62.73 -107.16
C GLY A 734 49.50 -62.93 -105.67
N LYS A 735 50.64 -63.56 -105.34
CA LYS A 735 51.08 -63.70 -103.94
C LYS A 735 51.77 -62.45 -103.40
N THR A 736 52.41 -61.66 -104.25
CA THR A 736 52.97 -60.36 -103.86
C THR A 736 51.87 -59.32 -103.59
N GLU A 737 50.77 -59.32 -104.35
CA GLU A 737 49.63 -58.42 -104.13
C GLU A 737 48.92 -58.72 -102.78
N GLU A 738 48.71 -59.99 -102.45
CA GLU A 738 48.09 -60.40 -101.17
C GLU A 738 48.92 -60.00 -99.93
N CYS A 739 50.26 -59.94 -100.06
CA CYS A 739 51.12 -59.44 -98.98
C CYS A 739 50.98 -57.93 -98.79
N VAL A 740 50.92 -57.16 -99.89
CA VAL A 740 50.77 -55.70 -99.83
C VAL A 740 49.42 -55.30 -99.21
N GLU A 741 48.34 -56.01 -99.55
CA GLU A 741 47.03 -55.78 -98.92
C GLU A 741 47.05 -56.01 -97.40
N LYS A 742 47.77 -57.05 -96.94
CA LYS A 742 47.90 -57.35 -95.50
C LYS A 742 48.75 -56.31 -94.77
N ASP A 743 49.80 -55.78 -95.40
CA ASP A 743 50.64 -54.73 -94.80
C ASP A 743 49.86 -53.40 -94.63
N ILE A 744 48.97 -53.05 -95.56
CA ILE A 744 48.10 -51.86 -95.44
C ILE A 744 47.15 -52.00 -94.23
N VAL A 745 46.55 -53.18 -94.05
CA VAL A 745 45.65 -53.44 -92.91
C VAL A 745 46.40 -53.36 -91.57
N ILE A 746 47.65 -53.81 -91.52
CA ILE A 746 48.48 -53.72 -90.30
C ILE A 746 48.78 -52.26 -89.96
N GLN A 747 49.16 -51.43 -90.96
CA GLN A 747 49.42 -50.00 -90.74
C GLN A 747 48.19 -49.22 -90.25
N GLU A 748 47.00 -49.57 -90.74
CA GLU A 748 45.75 -48.97 -90.23
C GLU A 748 45.47 -49.35 -88.77
N LYS A 749 45.74 -50.60 -88.38
CA LYS A 749 45.56 -51.05 -86.99
C LYS A 749 46.57 -50.42 -86.04
N GLU A 750 47.81 -50.20 -86.48
CA GLU A 750 48.84 -49.51 -85.68
C GLU A 750 48.50 -48.03 -85.46
N LYS A 751 47.99 -47.32 -86.49
CA LYS A 751 47.47 -45.95 -86.32
C LYS A 751 46.33 -45.90 -85.31
N LEU A 752 45.36 -46.81 -85.42
CA LEU A 752 44.23 -46.89 -84.50
C LEU A 752 44.67 -47.15 -83.05
N PHE A 753 45.70 -47.97 -82.86
CA PHE A 753 46.27 -48.26 -81.55
C PHE A 753 46.94 -47.04 -80.92
N ILE A 754 47.70 -46.26 -81.70
CA ILE A 754 48.33 -45.02 -81.24
C ILE A 754 47.27 -43.96 -80.89
N GLU A 755 46.23 -43.82 -81.72
CA GLU A 755 45.12 -42.90 -81.45
C GLU A 755 44.37 -43.27 -80.16
N LEU A 756 44.07 -44.56 -79.94
CA LEU A 756 43.45 -45.05 -78.71
C LEU A 756 44.35 -44.84 -77.48
N LYS A 757 45.66 -45.03 -77.60
CA LYS A 757 46.62 -44.78 -76.52
C LYS A 757 46.70 -43.29 -76.16
N THR A 758 46.56 -42.41 -77.15
CA THR A 758 46.54 -40.95 -76.96
C THR A 758 45.23 -40.48 -76.30
N ILE A 759 44.10 -41.12 -76.64
CA ILE A 759 42.80 -40.88 -75.99
C ILE A 759 42.82 -41.37 -74.54
N LEU A 760 43.42 -42.53 -74.26
CA LEU A 760 43.54 -43.07 -72.91
C LEU A 760 44.41 -42.18 -72.01
N ALA A 761 45.51 -41.65 -72.54
CA ALA A 761 46.38 -40.71 -71.81
C ALA A 761 45.74 -39.34 -71.53
N ARG A 762 44.64 -38.99 -72.24
CA ARG A 762 43.85 -37.77 -72.01
C ARG A 762 42.71 -37.95 -71.01
N GLN A 763 42.43 -39.17 -70.55
CA GLN A 763 41.43 -39.39 -69.50
C GLN A 763 42.05 -39.15 -68.11
N PRO A 764 41.43 -38.34 -67.25
CA PRO A 764 41.93 -38.10 -65.90
C PRO A 764 41.90 -39.41 -65.10
N GLY A 765 43.00 -39.72 -64.40
CA GLY A 765 43.10 -40.89 -63.54
C GLY A 765 42.10 -40.86 -62.37
N PRO A 766 41.86 -42.02 -61.72
CA PRO A 766 40.89 -42.13 -60.62
C PRO A 766 41.14 -41.16 -59.46
N GLU A 767 42.40 -40.79 -59.17
CA GLU A 767 42.74 -39.76 -58.18
C GLU A 767 42.22 -38.35 -58.56
N VAL A 768 42.22 -38.00 -59.85
CA VAL A 768 41.70 -36.71 -60.33
C VAL A 768 40.17 -36.71 -60.28
N ALA A 769 39.52 -37.86 -60.49
CA ALA A 769 38.07 -38.00 -60.34
C ALA A 769 37.63 -37.89 -58.86
N GLU A 770 38.40 -38.43 -57.92
CA GLU A 770 38.18 -38.23 -56.48
C GLU A 770 38.41 -36.77 -56.06
N GLN A 771 39.49 -36.14 -56.53
CA GLN A 771 39.74 -34.72 -56.28
C GLN A 771 38.64 -33.83 -56.88
N LEU A 772 38.10 -34.17 -58.06
CA LEU A 772 36.98 -33.46 -58.66
C LEU A 772 35.70 -33.61 -57.82
N ASN A 773 35.46 -34.77 -57.21
CA ASN A 773 34.33 -34.99 -56.32
C ASN A 773 34.45 -34.16 -55.03
N VAL A 774 35.65 -34.10 -54.45
CA VAL A 774 35.94 -33.24 -53.28
C VAL A 774 35.76 -31.77 -53.65
N TYR A 775 36.32 -31.32 -54.77
CA TYR A 775 36.13 -29.94 -55.23
C TYR A 775 34.68 -29.63 -55.57
N GLN A 776 33.90 -30.57 -56.11
CA GLN A 776 32.46 -30.39 -56.32
C GLN A 776 31.67 -30.29 -55.01
N GLN A 777 32.02 -31.07 -53.99
CA GLN A 777 31.42 -30.96 -52.66
C GLN A 777 31.75 -29.60 -52.01
N ASP A 778 32.99 -29.15 -52.12
CA ASP A 778 33.40 -27.85 -51.58
C ASP A 778 32.79 -26.68 -52.35
N LEU A 779 32.65 -26.79 -53.69
CA LEU A 779 31.90 -25.85 -54.50
C LEU A 779 30.43 -25.81 -54.09
N ARG A 780 29.80 -26.95 -53.80
CA ARG A 780 28.41 -27.01 -53.30
C ARG A 780 28.28 -26.34 -51.93
N LYS A 781 29.20 -26.59 -51.00
CA LYS A 781 29.23 -25.93 -49.68
C LYS A 781 29.43 -24.41 -49.83
N LYS A 782 30.40 -23.98 -50.65
CA LYS A 782 30.65 -22.55 -50.91
C LYS A 782 29.45 -21.88 -51.60
N ASN A 783 28.80 -22.55 -52.53
CA ASN A 783 27.60 -22.06 -53.20
C ASN A 783 26.40 -21.98 -52.24
N HIS A 784 26.28 -22.91 -51.28
CA HIS A 784 25.30 -22.82 -50.22
C HIS A 784 25.58 -21.63 -49.27
N THR A 785 26.84 -21.41 -48.87
CA THR A 785 27.21 -20.23 -48.08
C THR A 785 27.01 -18.93 -48.84
N MET A 786 27.28 -18.91 -50.15
CA MET A 786 27.07 -17.75 -51.01
C MET A 786 25.58 -17.47 -51.21
N LYS A 787 24.74 -18.49 -51.34
CA LYS A 787 23.27 -18.35 -51.34
C LYS A 787 22.76 -17.81 -50.02
N ARG A 788 23.31 -18.25 -48.88
CA ARG A 788 22.96 -17.71 -47.56
C ARG A 788 23.35 -16.24 -47.44
N MET A 789 24.58 -15.89 -47.82
CA MET A 789 25.03 -14.49 -47.86
C MET A 789 24.23 -13.64 -48.85
N ALA A 790 23.86 -14.18 -50.01
CA ALA A 790 22.99 -13.50 -50.98
C ALA A 790 21.58 -13.30 -50.43
N SER A 791 21.02 -14.26 -49.69
CA SER A 791 19.74 -14.08 -49.00
C SER A 791 19.83 -13.08 -47.84
N GLU A 792 20.90 -13.10 -47.05
CA GLU A 792 21.15 -12.11 -45.99
C GLU A 792 21.32 -10.69 -46.58
N LEU A 793 21.99 -10.57 -47.72
CA LEU A 793 22.16 -9.31 -48.44
C LEU A 793 20.86 -8.85 -49.09
N ASN A 794 20.04 -9.76 -49.62
CA ASN A 794 18.71 -9.44 -50.16
C ASN A 794 17.73 -9.03 -49.05
N MET A 795 17.77 -9.69 -47.89
CA MET A 795 17.03 -9.28 -46.68
C MET A 795 17.48 -7.89 -46.18
N SER A 796 18.78 -7.62 -46.21
CA SER A 796 19.30 -6.30 -45.84
C SER A 796 18.92 -5.23 -46.86
N SER A 797 18.94 -5.56 -48.16
CA SER A 797 18.52 -4.65 -49.23
C SER A 797 17.02 -4.34 -49.18
N THR A 798 16.19 -5.34 -48.89
CA THR A 798 14.74 -5.16 -48.69
C THR A 798 14.48 -4.31 -47.45
N HIS A 799 15.16 -4.58 -46.33
CA HIS A 799 15.06 -3.75 -45.13
C HIS A 799 15.49 -2.29 -45.37
N ILE A 800 16.56 -2.06 -46.14
CA ILE A 800 16.97 -0.70 -46.54
C ILE A 800 15.90 -0.05 -47.44
N SER A 801 15.26 -0.79 -48.34
CA SER A 801 14.19 -0.26 -49.18
C SER A 801 12.93 0.09 -48.40
N GLU A 802 12.58 -0.71 -47.38
CA GLU A 802 11.49 -0.44 -46.45
C GLU A 802 11.77 0.79 -45.60
N GLN A 803 12.99 0.92 -45.06
CA GLN A 803 13.41 2.11 -44.32
C GLN A 803 13.40 3.36 -45.21
N LYS A 804 13.82 3.26 -46.48
CA LYS A 804 13.72 4.38 -47.44
C LYS A 804 12.27 4.77 -47.71
N TYR A 805 11.38 3.79 -47.89
CA TYR A 805 9.95 4.03 -48.07
C TYR A 805 9.32 4.69 -46.84
N GLU A 806 9.68 4.24 -45.63
CA GLU A 806 9.19 4.80 -44.39
C GLU A 806 9.68 6.25 -44.18
N VAL A 807 10.93 6.54 -44.54
CA VAL A 807 11.48 7.91 -44.56
C VAL A 807 10.75 8.78 -45.59
N GLU A 808 10.42 8.26 -46.78
CA GLU A 808 9.60 8.99 -47.75
C GLU A 808 8.17 9.23 -47.26
N ARG A 809 7.55 8.24 -46.60
CA ARG A 809 6.20 8.37 -46.03
C ARG A 809 6.18 9.43 -44.93
N LEU A 810 7.12 9.36 -43.99
CA LEU A 810 7.26 10.36 -42.92
C LEU A 810 7.54 11.76 -43.47
N ASN A 811 8.32 11.88 -44.56
CA ASN A 811 8.53 13.16 -45.23
C ASN A 811 7.25 13.68 -45.89
N ARG A 812 6.41 12.82 -46.49
CA ARG A 812 5.10 13.22 -47.03
C ARG A 812 4.15 13.64 -45.91
N GLU A 813 4.08 12.88 -44.82
CA GLU A 813 3.29 13.22 -43.64
C GLU A 813 3.74 14.56 -43.02
N LEU A 814 5.05 14.83 -42.97
CA LEU A 814 5.62 16.08 -42.49
C LEU A 814 5.34 17.25 -43.46
N GLN A 815 5.34 17.02 -44.76
CA GLN A 815 4.91 18.01 -45.75
C GLN A 815 3.41 18.29 -45.66
N ASP A 816 2.59 17.28 -45.44
CA ASP A 816 1.14 17.43 -45.29
C ASP A 816 0.79 18.12 -43.95
N LEU A 817 1.55 17.84 -42.88
CA LEU A 817 1.45 18.58 -41.62
C LEU A 817 1.89 20.04 -41.80
N LYS A 818 2.96 20.30 -42.56
CA LYS A 818 3.35 21.68 -42.91
C LYS A 818 2.25 22.38 -43.71
N LYS A 819 1.65 21.72 -44.70
CA LYS A 819 0.52 22.27 -45.46
C LYS A 819 -0.67 22.58 -44.55
N LYS A 820 -1.08 21.61 -43.72
CA LYS A 820 -2.15 21.81 -42.72
C LYS A 820 -1.83 22.93 -41.74
N TYR A 821 -0.58 23.07 -41.31
CA TYR A 821 -0.16 24.16 -40.44
C TYR A 821 -0.21 25.53 -41.14
N PHE A 822 0.18 25.60 -42.42
CA PHE A 822 0.06 26.82 -43.21
C PHE A 822 -1.40 27.17 -43.54
N GLU A 823 -2.24 26.17 -43.80
CA GLU A 823 -3.70 26.33 -43.94
C GLU A 823 -4.30 26.83 -42.62
N LEU A 824 -3.98 26.22 -41.48
CA LEU A 824 -4.44 26.70 -40.17
C LEU A 824 -3.94 28.12 -39.86
N ARG A 825 -2.74 28.47 -40.32
CA ARG A 825 -2.19 29.82 -40.17
C ARG A 825 -2.92 30.83 -41.08
N MET A 826 -3.27 30.45 -42.31
CA MET A 826 -4.06 31.28 -43.22
C MET A 826 -5.51 31.42 -42.74
N ASP A 827 -6.12 30.37 -42.20
CA ASP A 827 -7.43 30.40 -41.57
C ASP A 827 -7.42 31.27 -40.30
N ASN A 828 -6.37 31.19 -39.49
CA ASN A 828 -6.21 32.11 -38.35
C ASN A 828 -5.94 33.55 -38.77
N GLN A 829 -5.26 33.79 -39.90
CA GLN A 829 -5.02 35.13 -40.42
C GLN A 829 -6.31 35.74 -40.98
N THR A 830 -7.11 34.95 -41.70
CA THR A 830 -8.45 35.36 -42.20
C THR A 830 -9.44 35.56 -41.05
N LEU A 831 -9.37 34.77 -39.97
CA LEU A 831 -10.14 35.02 -38.73
C LEU A 831 -9.71 36.29 -37.98
N VAL A 832 -8.46 36.75 -38.14
CA VAL A 832 -7.98 38.04 -37.60
C VAL A 832 -8.42 39.21 -38.50
N ASP A 833 -8.47 39.01 -39.81
CA ASP A 833 -8.96 39.99 -40.78
C ASP A 833 -10.50 40.14 -40.69
N ASP A 834 -11.25 39.06 -40.46
CA ASP A 834 -12.71 39.10 -40.21
C ASP A 834 -13.05 39.72 -38.85
N ARG A 835 -12.16 39.60 -37.85
CA ARG A 835 -12.29 40.30 -36.56
C ARG A 835 -12.00 41.80 -36.63
N THR A 836 -11.34 42.28 -37.69
CA THR A 836 -11.08 43.71 -37.90
C THR A 836 -12.09 44.38 -38.84
N GLN A 837 -13.01 43.62 -39.45
CA GLN A 837 -14.05 44.15 -40.37
C GLN A 837 -15.48 44.18 -39.80
N LEU A 838 -15.71 43.83 -38.52
CA LEU A 838 -17.02 43.93 -37.86
C LEU A 838 -16.96 44.77 -36.57
N GLY A 839 -17.07 46.10 -36.75
CA GLY A 839 -17.45 47.09 -35.73
C GLY A 839 -16.56 48.34 -35.72
N PRO A 840 -17.04 49.48 -36.27
CA PRO A 840 -17.90 50.32 -35.43
C PRO A 840 -19.13 50.86 -36.18
N GLU A 841 -20.24 50.11 -36.15
CA GLU A 841 -21.59 50.63 -36.35
C GLU A 841 -22.45 50.44 -35.08
N ALA A 842 -21.88 50.77 -33.92
CA ALA A 842 -22.60 50.82 -32.65
C ALA A 842 -22.21 52.05 -31.81
N SER A 843 -22.21 53.23 -32.44
CA SER A 843 -22.08 54.52 -31.72
C SER A 843 -23.07 55.61 -32.19
N ALA A 844 -24.16 55.25 -32.88
CA ALA A 844 -25.12 56.24 -33.36
C ALA A 844 -26.57 55.72 -33.42
N MET A 845 -27.11 55.17 -32.32
CA MET A 845 -28.58 55.11 -32.18
C MET A 845 -29.06 54.88 -30.74
N HIS A 846 -28.58 55.65 -29.76
CA HIS A 846 -29.26 55.77 -28.45
C HIS A 846 -29.14 57.20 -27.87
N GLN A 847 -29.47 58.19 -28.70
CA GLN A 847 -29.81 59.52 -28.24
C GLN A 847 -31.02 60.09 -29.01
N GLN A 848 -32.14 59.36 -28.99
CA GLN A 848 -33.47 59.96 -29.18
C GLN A 848 -34.61 59.04 -28.69
N PHE A 849 -34.48 58.54 -27.46
CA PHE A 849 -35.62 58.17 -26.61
C PHE A 849 -35.26 58.48 -25.15
N ARG A 850 -35.19 59.78 -24.82
CA ARG A 850 -35.50 60.22 -23.44
C ARG A 850 -37.01 60.41 -23.39
N GLN A 851 -37.65 59.74 -22.44
CA GLN A 851 -39.05 59.84 -21.98
C GLN A 851 -39.80 58.53 -22.14
N THR A 852 -39.75 57.66 -21.14
CA THR A 852 -40.90 57.28 -20.29
C THR A 852 -40.52 56.08 -19.41
N MET A 853 -40.59 56.30 -18.09
CA MET A 853 -40.41 55.35 -16.97
C MET A 853 -38.99 54.86 -16.69
#